data_AF-A0A0B2VC73-F1
#
_entry.id   AF-A0A0B2VC73-F1
#
_cell.length_a   1.000
_cell.length_b   1.000
_cell.length_c   1.000
_cell.angle_alpha   90.00
_cell.angle_beta   90.00
_cell.angle_gamma   90.00
#
_symmetry.space_group_name_H-M   'P 1'
#
loop_
_entity.id
_entity.type
_entity.pdbx_description
1 polymer ?
#
loop_
_entity_poly.entity_id
_entity_poly.type
_entity_poly.pdbx_seq_one_letter_code
_entity_poly.pdbx_strand_id
1 'polypeptide(L)'
;MLNALVAHILSPLKGHHTQFSSASKIARLALNWSEDVFLDCWNDDQLVYRVLGTLVRAFLIAAKTRYRPAMCALTTLKNFNELGERSKDREVLRQFVNEHFDPPGFELIEWYPEDWVAFPSSFLKIEDYHLRRWALHLHRIWRDLCRRVKDDVRQHQELYSLLYVPHPFVIPGGRFREFYYWDSFWILKGLLFSEMYETAKGVIRNLAYMVEHHGFVPNGGRVYYLVRSQPPLLSPMLYEYYLATGDLEFVNEILPMLEKEYNFWLVQRARPFYDESENEKFQFFQYRASMKTPRPESYREDMDLVRNLTTDAEKELVWSNIASAAETGWDFSTRWFAQSGPTMHDIRSIRTWSIVPVDLNAFMCINTRILASLFEITGNFSKVLLYQARYEQAKVAMKQIHWNETDGIWYDYDLDRKVHSNTYYVSNALPLYAKCYDDEDDVTPHRVYEYLKREGVLNFTKGLPTSLAMGSEQQWDKENAWPPMVHMVIEGFRTTGDPELMKVAETMATQWLSVTYKSFIRTHSMFEKYNVSAMTEECSAGSGGEYEVQTGFGWTNGVILDLLDKYGDKMASSAGSFNSSLFSVYLLGVLSMSFRRPTMIDFWTLLIIIWSVFLWDFYLSVRQYRVHRNTVTRPKNVEEIISEEEFTKARLYRIDKHHFNFLHAIYAQLQLTALLIFEIFVFLWSLSGSLNEKIGITSEMAQSLTFVSLTTLIETLLGLPWQIYDNFVIEEKHGFNKQTLGFFLKDKAKKTLVGLLIVLPITAIVIYIVEHGGRYFFFYVWIFLSVVLFLLMTIYPEFIAPLFDVYTPLPESELRMKIEKLARDCHFPLKKLYVVHGSKRSAHSNAYMYGIWKNKRIVLYDTLLSEELNAKLKELTDIHEEDSSKKEEEKKNLGLADDEVVAVLGHELGHWHFFHNAINIFMTEVYLLGLLSMFHLCYNDSTLYEAFGFNALKPTVIGFIIVFQYVMAPYDELVAFLMTVMSRRMEFSADKFSHSLGHGSRLCSALVKIGKSNLSLPVDDPLYSMFNHSHPSIPERLAALDDKKLE
;
A
#
# COMPACT_ATOMS: atom_id res chain seq x y z
N MET A 1 -26.54 50.27 36.52
CA MET A 1 -26.40 51.05 35.26
C MET A 1 -26.20 50.16 34.05
N LEU A 2 -25.25 49.20 34.03
CA LEU A 2 -25.04 48.30 32.88
C LEU A 2 -26.30 47.52 32.44
N ASN A 3 -27.08 46.98 33.39
CA ASN A 3 -28.31 46.21 33.10
C ASN A 3 -29.44 47.05 32.47
N ALA A 4 -29.37 48.38 32.50
CA ALA A 4 -30.36 49.26 31.87
C ALA A 4 -30.09 49.49 30.38
N LEU A 5 -28.84 49.35 29.92
CA LEU A 5 -28.45 49.61 28.54
C LEU A 5 -28.91 48.49 27.59
N VAL A 6 -28.91 47.24 28.07
CA VAL A 6 -29.28 46.05 27.29
C VAL A 6 -30.78 45.98 26.98
N ALA A 7 -31.63 46.50 27.87
CA ALA A 7 -33.08 46.46 27.71
C ALA A 7 -33.62 47.46 26.67
N HIS A 8 -32.83 48.47 26.27
CA HIS A 8 -33.32 49.56 25.40
C HIS A 8 -32.98 49.39 23.91
N ILE A 9 -32.16 48.39 23.55
CA ILE A 9 -31.72 48.14 22.17
C ILE A 9 -32.58 47.04 21.47
N LEU A 10 -33.45 46.33 22.22
CA LEU A 10 -34.18 45.15 21.73
C LEU A 10 -35.71 45.32 21.71
N SER A 11 -36.20 46.34 20.99
CA SER A 11 -37.56 46.45 20.45
C SER A 11 -37.61 47.65 19.48
N PRO A 12 -38.26 47.60 18.29
CA PRO A 12 -39.30 46.66 17.87
C PRO A 12 -39.06 45.96 16.51
N LEU A 13 -39.70 44.80 16.32
CA LEU A 13 -40.60 44.48 15.18
C LEU A 13 -41.09 43.03 15.32
N LYS A 14 -42.41 42.84 15.48
CA LYS A 14 -43.07 41.53 15.48
C LYS A 14 -43.73 41.26 14.13
N GLY A 15 -43.55 40.06 13.59
CA GLY A 15 -44.30 39.52 12.46
C GLY A 15 -43.93 38.05 12.23
N HIS A 16 -44.90 37.14 12.26
CA HIS A 16 -44.72 35.72 11.93
C HIS A 16 -44.53 35.57 10.40
N HIS A 17 -43.86 34.58 9.81
CA HIS A 17 -43.38 33.26 10.27
C HIS A 17 -41.92 33.04 9.74
N THR A 18 -41.12 32.03 10.11
CA THR A 18 -41.35 30.80 10.92
C THR A 18 -40.09 30.47 11.77
N GLN A 19 -39.80 29.18 12.04
CA GLN A 19 -38.70 28.66 12.85
C GLN A 19 -37.35 28.54 12.10
N PHE A 20 -36.36 29.37 12.45
CA PHE A 20 -34.91 29.07 12.61
C PHE A 20 -34.07 30.37 12.76
N SER A 21 -34.50 31.29 13.64
CA SER A 21 -33.99 32.69 13.64
C SER A 21 -33.31 33.18 14.93
N SER A 22 -33.10 32.33 15.93
CA SER A 22 -32.36 32.69 17.17
C SER A 22 -30.95 32.11 17.21
N ALA A 23 -30.77 30.82 16.88
CA ALA A 23 -29.45 30.18 16.81
C ALA A 23 -28.56 30.76 15.68
N SER A 24 -29.15 31.00 14.50
CA SER A 24 -28.44 31.46 13.30
C SER A 24 -27.85 32.88 13.38
N LYS A 25 -28.29 33.70 14.35
CA LYS A 25 -27.70 35.03 14.63
C LYS A 25 -26.54 34.99 15.61
N ILE A 26 -26.47 33.99 16.49
CA ILE A 26 -25.34 33.81 17.42
C ILE A 26 -24.23 33.00 16.74
N ALA A 27 -24.58 32.01 15.91
CA ALA A 27 -23.64 31.24 15.10
C ALA A 27 -22.87 32.07 14.04
N ARG A 28 -23.26 33.32 13.77
CA ARG A 28 -22.60 34.21 12.79
C ARG A 28 -21.34 34.92 13.30
N LEU A 29 -20.91 34.69 14.54
CA LEU A 29 -19.89 35.49 15.22
C LEU A 29 -18.66 34.70 15.68
N ALA A 30 -18.49 33.47 15.21
CA ALA A 30 -17.61 32.50 15.84
C ALA A 30 -17.16 31.41 14.83
N LEU A 31 -15.86 31.35 14.53
CA LEU A 31 -15.20 30.38 13.63
C LEU A 31 -13.74 30.14 14.11
N ASN A 32 -13.01 29.18 13.54
CA ASN A 32 -12.88 27.75 13.85
C ASN A 32 -11.39 27.37 13.55
N TRP A 33 -10.84 26.21 13.95
CA TRP A 33 -9.38 25.98 14.08
C TRP A 33 -8.97 24.50 14.04
N SER A 34 -7.68 24.23 13.79
CA SER A 34 -7.12 22.91 13.47
C SER A 34 -5.87 22.57 14.32
N GLU A 35 -5.73 21.31 14.73
CA GLU A 35 -4.63 20.80 15.60
C GLU A 35 -3.24 20.78 14.92
N ASP A 36 -3.16 20.50 13.61
CA ASP A 36 -1.87 20.31 12.93
C ASP A 36 -1.05 21.61 12.86
N VAL A 37 -1.73 22.77 12.84
CA VAL A 37 -1.11 24.12 12.88
C VAL A 37 -0.44 24.38 14.25
N PHE A 38 -0.82 23.65 15.28
CA PHE A 38 -0.54 23.98 16.68
C PHE A 38 0.87 23.56 17.13
N LEU A 39 1.51 22.62 16.42
CA LEU A 39 2.81 22.07 16.80
C LEU A 39 4.00 22.72 16.05
N ASP A 40 3.76 23.36 14.91
CA ASP A 40 4.79 24.00 14.07
C ASP A 40 4.97 25.51 14.34
N CYS A 41 4.15 26.12 15.20
CA CYS A 41 4.23 27.54 15.56
C CYS A 41 5.45 27.95 16.43
N TRP A 42 6.38 27.04 16.74
CA TRP A 42 7.28 27.18 17.90
C TRP A 42 8.58 27.99 17.69
N ASN A 43 8.79 28.63 16.53
CA ASN A 43 10.09 29.25 16.17
C ASN A 43 10.18 30.79 16.28
N ASP A 44 9.18 31.52 16.82
CA ASP A 44 9.24 32.99 17.01
C ASP A 44 8.61 33.44 18.35
N ASP A 45 9.46 33.54 19.40
CA ASP A 45 9.09 33.67 20.82
C ASP A 45 8.14 34.84 21.18
N GLN A 46 8.08 35.91 20.38
CA GLN A 46 7.21 37.06 20.69
C GLN A 46 5.83 37.02 20.04
N LEU A 47 5.67 36.28 18.93
CA LEU A 47 4.38 36.17 18.24
C LEU A 47 3.43 35.24 19.00
N VAL A 48 4.00 34.17 19.56
CA VAL A 48 3.36 33.10 20.34
C VAL A 48 2.34 33.63 21.35
N TYR A 49 2.63 34.69 22.12
CA TYR A 49 1.74 35.08 23.21
C TYR A 49 0.50 35.89 22.78
N ARG A 50 0.59 36.68 21.71
CA ARG A 50 -0.59 37.36 21.13
C ARG A 50 -1.42 36.38 20.31
N VAL A 51 -0.74 35.48 19.61
CA VAL A 51 -1.39 34.43 18.84
C VAL A 51 -2.11 33.47 19.80
N LEU A 52 -1.52 32.97 20.90
CA LEU A 52 -2.18 32.06 21.87
C LEU A 52 -3.41 32.63 22.58
N GLY A 53 -3.36 33.88 23.06
CA GLY A 53 -4.50 34.52 23.71
C GLY A 53 -5.69 34.79 22.77
N THR A 54 -5.42 34.90 21.47
CA THR A 54 -6.43 35.07 20.41
C THR A 54 -6.89 33.71 19.87
N LEU A 55 -5.92 32.81 19.62
CA LEU A 55 -6.04 31.38 19.29
C LEU A 55 -7.14 30.83 20.13
N VAL A 56 -7.00 30.77 21.46
CA VAL A 56 -7.92 29.92 22.19
C VAL A 56 -9.29 30.54 22.35
N ARG A 57 -9.41 31.86 22.49
CA ARG A 57 -10.70 32.56 22.37
C ARG A 57 -11.46 32.22 21.08
N ALA A 58 -10.72 31.89 20.01
CA ALA A 58 -11.29 31.46 18.74
C ALA A 58 -11.29 29.91 18.54
N PHE A 59 -10.41 29.15 19.22
CA PHE A 59 -10.28 27.67 19.25
C PHE A 59 -11.41 27.02 20.07
N LEU A 60 -12.11 27.83 20.85
CA LEU A 60 -13.22 27.43 21.70
C LEU A 60 -14.56 27.36 20.99
N ILE A 61 -14.54 27.41 19.66
CA ILE A 61 -15.70 27.25 18.77
C ILE A 61 -15.46 26.06 17.80
N ALA A 62 -14.30 25.41 17.86
CA ALA A 62 -13.47 25.44 16.67
C ALA A 62 -12.94 24.13 16.10
N ALA A 63 -12.71 23.14 16.96
CA ALA A 63 -11.79 22.06 16.67
C ALA A 63 -12.25 21.18 15.50
N LYS A 64 -11.32 20.36 15.02
CA LYS A 64 -11.56 19.22 14.12
C LYS A 64 -12.44 18.11 14.73
N THR A 65 -13.06 18.35 15.89
CA THR A 65 -13.73 17.36 16.73
C THR A 65 -14.69 17.95 17.77
N ARG A 66 -15.55 17.06 18.28
CA ARG A 66 -16.54 17.30 19.33
C ARG A 66 -15.94 17.88 20.62
N TYR A 67 -16.72 18.72 21.29
CA TYR A 67 -16.62 18.90 22.74
C TYR A 67 -17.11 17.65 23.46
N ARG A 68 -16.33 17.09 24.38
CA ARG A 68 -16.79 15.93 25.16
C ARG A 68 -18.10 16.23 25.88
N PRO A 69 -19.12 15.35 25.82
CA PRO A 69 -20.52 15.67 26.17
C PRO A 69 -20.80 16.04 27.65
N ALA A 70 -19.78 16.06 28.51
CA ALA A 70 -19.86 16.59 29.87
C ALA A 70 -19.66 18.13 29.97
N MET A 71 -19.17 18.79 28.91
CA MET A 71 -18.74 20.20 28.93
C MET A 71 -19.29 21.00 27.74
N CYS A 72 -19.91 22.15 28.01
CA CYS A 72 -20.31 23.12 26.99
C CYS A 72 -19.08 23.95 26.53
N ALA A 73 -19.10 24.47 25.30
CA ALA A 73 -18.05 25.36 24.78
C ALA A 73 -17.74 26.56 25.70
N LEU A 74 -18.75 27.09 26.40
CA LEU A 74 -18.59 28.12 27.45
C LEU A 74 -17.75 27.63 28.65
N THR A 75 -17.87 26.36 29.03
CA THR A 75 -17.07 25.77 30.11
C THR A 75 -15.65 25.52 29.65
N THR A 76 -15.45 25.00 28.43
CA THR A 76 -14.12 24.89 27.82
C THR A 76 -13.44 26.27 27.74
N LEU A 77 -14.20 27.33 27.44
CA LEU A 77 -13.70 28.72 27.41
C LEU A 77 -13.30 29.23 28.78
N LYS A 78 -14.09 28.92 29.81
CA LYS A 78 -13.74 29.22 31.20
C LYS A 78 -12.45 28.51 31.60
N ASN A 79 -12.37 27.20 31.36
CA ASN A 79 -11.22 26.37 31.70
C ASN A 79 -9.93 26.84 31.02
N PHE A 80 -9.98 27.25 29.76
CA PHE A 80 -8.79 27.82 29.11
C PHE A 80 -8.35 29.13 29.75
N ASN A 81 -9.28 30.07 29.98
CA ASN A 81 -8.92 31.36 30.59
C ASN A 81 -8.32 31.18 32.00
N GLU A 82 -8.70 30.11 32.70
CA GLU A 82 -8.13 29.72 34.01
C GLU A 82 -6.68 29.19 33.92
N LEU A 83 -6.18 28.79 32.74
CA LEU A 83 -4.76 28.47 32.55
C LEU A 83 -3.86 29.72 32.63
N GLY A 84 -4.36 30.88 32.19
CA GLY A 84 -3.60 32.13 32.16
C GLY A 84 -2.24 31.99 31.44
N GLU A 85 -1.18 32.51 32.06
CA GLU A 85 0.21 32.41 31.56
C GLU A 85 0.68 30.96 31.33
N ARG A 86 0.09 29.96 32.02
CA ARG A 86 0.47 28.54 31.86
C ARG A 86 0.15 27.99 30.46
N SER A 87 -0.74 28.64 29.73
CA SER A 87 -1.04 28.31 28.33
C SER A 87 0.15 28.49 27.36
N LYS A 88 1.22 29.17 27.80
CA LYS A 88 2.51 29.22 27.09
C LYS A 88 3.25 27.87 27.05
N ASP A 89 2.99 26.98 28.00
CA ASP A 89 3.67 25.69 28.09
C ASP A 89 3.02 24.69 27.13
N ARG A 90 3.84 24.11 26.23
CA ARG A 90 3.40 23.17 25.19
C ARG A 90 2.72 21.94 25.76
N GLU A 91 3.17 21.43 26.90
CA GLU A 91 2.62 20.21 27.51
C GLU A 91 1.32 20.49 28.25
N VAL A 92 1.23 21.62 28.97
CA VAL A 92 -0.03 22.08 29.59
C VAL A 92 -1.10 22.27 28.53
N LEU A 93 -0.72 22.85 27.39
CA LEU A 93 -1.63 23.15 26.30
C LEU A 93 -2.04 21.91 25.50
N ARG A 94 -1.12 20.98 25.25
CA ARG A 94 -1.43 19.65 24.68
C ARG A 94 -2.36 18.85 25.59
N GLN A 95 -2.11 18.87 26.90
CA GLN A 95 -3.00 18.24 27.88
C GLN A 95 -4.40 18.84 27.82
N PHE A 96 -4.52 20.17 27.82
CA PHE A 96 -5.82 20.85 27.71
C PHE A 96 -6.59 20.42 26.46
N VAL A 97 -5.93 20.31 25.30
CA VAL A 97 -6.58 19.87 24.05
C VAL A 97 -7.08 18.42 24.18
N ASN A 98 -6.22 17.49 24.61
CA ASN A 98 -6.56 16.07 24.80
C ASN A 98 -7.69 15.80 25.81
N GLU A 99 -7.89 16.70 26.78
CA GLU A 99 -8.94 16.61 27.80
C GLU A 99 -10.31 17.09 27.28
N HIS A 100 -10.33 18.09 26.39
CA HIS A 100 -11.56 18.80 26.01
C HIS A 100 -12.08 18.50 24.61
N PHE A 101 -11.22 18.02 23.70
CA PHE A 101 -11.54 17.69 22.32
C PHE A 101 -11.28 16.20 22.02
N ASP A 102 -12.07 15.62 21.12
CA ASP A 102 -11.85 14.25 20.63
C ASP A 102 -10.74 14.21 19.54
N PRO A 103 -10.19 13.04 19.15
CA PRO A 103 -9.14 12.97 18.13
C PRO A 103 -9.66 13.16 16.69
N PRO A 104 -8.91 13.80 15.77
CA PRO A 104 -9.36 14.08 14.40
C PRO A 104 -9.95 12.87 13.68
N GLY A 105 -11.10 13.05 13.01
CA GLY A 105 -11.80 11.97 12.31
C GLY A 105 -12.73 11.12 13.18
N PHE A 106 -12.80 11.35 14.50
CA PHE A 106 -13.78 10.71 15.41
C PHE A 106 -15.24 10.86 14.95
N GLU A 107 -15.53 11.83 14.09
CA GLU A 107 -16.83 12.19 13.53
C GLU A 107 -17.34 11.19 12.47
N LEU A 108 -16.43 10.36 11.95
CA LEU A 108 -16.68 9.39 10.88
C LEU A 108 -16.77 7.96 11.40
N ILE A 109 -17.38 7.11 10.59
CA ILE A 109 -17.35 5.65 10.67
C ILE A 109 -16.84 5.14 9.32
N GLU A 110 -16.05 4.07 9.32
CA GLU A 110 -15.70 3.36 8.09
C GLU A 110 -16.95 2.71 7.48
N TRP A 111 -17.08 2.77 6.16
CA TRP A 111 -18.25 2.24 5.47
C TRP A 111 -17.82 1.30 4.35
N TYR A 112 -18.44 0.12 4.30
CA TYR A 112 -18.24 -0.85 3.25
C TYR A 112 -19.41 -0.76 2.27
N PRO A 113 -19.21 -0.29 1.02
CA PRO A 113 -20.30 -0.12 0.07
C PRO A 113 -20.94 -1.45 -0.34
N GLU A 114 -22.28 -1.50 -0.34
CA GLU A 114 -23.05 -2.71 -0.66
C GLU A 114 -22.98 -3.09 -2.14
N ASP A 115 -22.73 -2.12 -3.02
CA ASP A 115 -22.57 -2.28 -4.46
C ASP A 115 -21.11 -2.54 -4.89
N TRP A 116 -20.17 -2.68 -3.94
CA TRP A 116 -18.79 -3.04 -4.25
C TRP A 116 -18.65 -4.56 -4.53
N VAL A 117 -18.13 -4.92 -5.69
CA VAL A 117 -17.89 -6.32 -6.10
C VAL A 117 -16.42 -6.55 -6.43
N ALA A 118 -15.85 -7.68 -6.00
CA ALA A 118 -14.40 -7.90 -6.12
C ALA A 118 -13.82 -7.86 -7.55
N PHE A 119 -14.67 -8.07 -8.57
CA PHE A 119 -14.31 -8.03 -9.98
C PHE A 119 -15.46 -7.44 -10.82
N PRO A 120 -15.50 -6.10 -11.02
CA PRO A 120 -16.48 -5.46 -11.90
C PRO A 120 -16.40 -5.99 -13.33
N SER A 121 -17.54 -6.16 -14.00
CA SER A 121 -17.61 -6.74 -15.35
C SER A 121 -17.05 -5.80 -16.42
N SER A 122 -17.22 -4.49 -16.21
CA SER A 122 -16.64 -3.38 -16.96
C SER A 122 -15.12 -3.52 -17.18
N PHE A 123 -14.37 -4.06 -16.21
CA PHE A 123 -12.92 -4.19 -16.27
C PHE A 123 -12.45 -5.29 -17.23
N LEU A 124 -13.36 -6.16 -17.71
CA LEU A 124 -13.05 -7.15 -18.74
C LEU A 124 -12.69 -6.50 -20.09
N LYS A 125 -13.11 -5.24 -20.33
CA LYS A 125 -12.70 -4.43 -21.49
C LYS A 125 -11.19 -4.19 -21.57
N ILE A 126 -10.50 -4.14 -20.42
CA ILE A 126 -9.06 -3.88 -20.36
C ILE A 126 -8.34 -5.19 -20.68
N GLU A 127 -7.90 -5.38 -21.93
CA GLU A 127 -7.27 -6.63 -22.37
C GLU A 127 -5.95 -6.93 -21.64
N ASP A 128 -5.12 -5.90 -21.42
CA ASP A 128 -3.83 -6.04 -20.75
C ASP A 128 -3.99 -6.45 -19.27
N TYR A 129 -3.39 -7.58 -18.91
CA TYR A 129 -3.46 -8.16 -17.57
C TYR A 129 -2.94 -7.23 -16.46
N HIS A 130 -1.88 -6.46 -16.72
CA HIS A 130 -1.27 -5.59 -15.73
C HIS A 130 -2.09 -4.30 -15.54
N LEU A 131 -2.60 -3.70 -16.62
CA LEU A 131 -3.51 -2.56 -16.54
C LEU A 131 -4.83 -2.96 -15.86
N ARG A 132 -5.36 -4.16 -16.15
CA ARG A 132 -6.53 -4.70 -15.45
C ARG A 132 -6.27 -4.92 -13.96
N ARG A 133 -5.07 -5.41 -13.58
CA ARG A 133 -4.68 -5.53 -12.17
C ARG A 133 -4.47 -4.19 -11.48
N TRP A 134 -4.03 -3.16 -12.20
CA TRP A 134 -3.96 -1.80 -11.68
C TRP A 134 -5.36 -1.23 -11.45
N ALA A 135 -6.28 -1.38 -12.41
CA ALA A 135 -7.69 -1.00 -12.23
C ALA A 135 -8.33 -1.71 -11.02
N LEU A 136 -8.12 -3.02 -10.86
CA LEU A 136 -8.59 -3.78 -9.68
C LEU A 136 -7.97 -3.31 -8.35
N HIS A 137 -6.72 -2.81 -8.37
CA HIS A 137 -6.12 -2.19 -7.19
C HIS A 137 -6.80 -0.86 -6.85
N LEU A 138 -7.00 0.02 -7.84
CA LEU A 138 -7.69 1.30 -7.65
C LEU A 138 -9.14 1.11 -7.20
N HIS A 139 -9.83 0.12 -7.75
CA HIS A 139 -11.20 -0.25 -7.37
C HIS A 139 -11.32 -0.71 -5.91
N ARG A 140 -10.30 -1.42 -5.39
CA ARG A 140 -10.26 -1.79 -3.96
C ARG A 140 -10.10 -0.56 -3.07
N ILE A 141 -9.40 0.49 -3.52
CA ILE A 141 -9.21 1.72 -2.73
C ILE A 141 -10.56 2.42 -2.45
N TRP A 142 -11.57 2.31 -3.32
CA TRP A 142 -12.90 2.90 -3.06
C TRP A 142 -13.54 2.40 -1.77
N ARG A 143 -13.42 1.11 -1.50
CA ARG A 143 -13.86 0.48 -0.25
C ARG A 143 -13.08 1.04 0.94
N ASP A 144 -11.76 1.17 0.81
CA ASP A 144 -10.86 1.61 1.88
C ASP A 144 -10.99 3.13 2.16
N LEU A 145 -11.50 3.92 1.21
CA LEU A 145 -11.77 5.38 1.32
C LEU A 145 -13.25 5.75 1.59
N CYS A 146 -14.18 4.80 1.65
CA CYS A 146 -15.59 5.13 1.91
C CYS A 146 -15.86 5.36 3.41
N ARG A 147 -16.61 6.42 3.73
CA ARG A 147 -16.89 6.88 5.10
C ARG A 147 -18.36 7.30 5.22
N ARG A 148 -18.90 7.17 6.43
CA ARG A 148 -20.23 7.68 6.81
C ARG A 148 -20.10 8.62 8.01
N VAL A 149 -20.88 9.70 8.03
CA VAL A 149 -20.94 10.62 9.19
C VAL A 149 -21.76 9.99 10.32
N LYS A 150 -21.30 10.12 11.57
CA LYS A 150 -22.06 9.68 12.75
C LYS A 150 -23.36 10.47 12.89
N ASP A 151 -24.45 9.79 13.26
CA ASP A 151 -25.75 10.45 13.56
C ASP A 151 -25.69 11.40 14.76
N ASP A 152 -24.65 11.28 15.59
CA ASP A 152 -24.27 12.22 16.65
C ASP A 152 -23.98 13.65 16.10
N VAL A 153 -23.37 13.73 14.90
CA VAL A 153 -23.12 15.01 14.20
C VAL A 153 -24.43 15.65 13.73
N ARG A 154 -25.42 14.85 13.34
CA ARG A 154 -26.76 15.34 12.99
C ARG A 154 -27.50 15.92 14.19
N GLN A 155 -27.37 15.26 15.35
CA GLN A 155 -28.07 15.66 16.58
C GLN A 155 -27.42 16.86 17.27
N HIS A 156 -26.11 17.00 17.13
CA HIS A 156 -25.28 17.98 17.85
C HIS A 156 -24.34 18.75 16.91
N GLN A 157 -24.82 19.17 15.74
CA GLN A 157 -24.03 19.84 14.69
C GLN A 157 -23.25 21.07 15.21
N GLU A 158 -23.75 21.73 16.27
CA GLU A 158 -23.08 22.84 16.97
C GLU A 158 -21.77 22.47 17.67
N LEU A 159 -21.51 21.17 17.90
CA LEU A 159 -20.29 20.66 18.53
C LEU A 159 -19.22 20.24 17.52
N TYR A 160 -19.52 20.24 16.21
CA TYR A 160 -18.67 19.67 15.17
C TYR A 160 -18.31 20.67 14.09
N SER A 161 -17.09 20.56 13.56
CA SER A 161 -16.72 21.27 12.33
C SER A 161 -17.12 20.49 11.08
N LEU A 162 -17.25 19.15 11.12
CA LEU A 162 -17.77 18.36 10.00
C LEU A 162 -19.28 18.61 9.82
N LEU A 163 -19.71 18.85 8.58
CA LEU A 163 -21.11 18.97 8.21
C LEU A 163 -21.74 17.59 8.07
N TYR A 164 -22.90 17.37 8.68
CA TYR A 164 -23.65 16.14 8.48
C TYR A 164 -24.11 15.98 7.03
N VAL A 165 -23.98 14.77 6.50
CA VAL A 165 -24.59 14.32 5.25
C VAL A 165 -25.25 12.96 5.45
N PRO A 166 -26.41 12.70 4.82
CA PRO A 166 -27.23 11.51 5.12
C PRO A 166 -26.71 10.19 4.54
N HIS A 167 -25.92 10.23 3.45
CA HIS A 167 -25.40 9.02 2.80
C HIS A 167 -23.88 8.84 3.05
N PRO A 168 -23.33 7.63 2.86
CA PRO A 168 -21.90 7.43 2.74
C PRO A 168 -21.30 8.25 1.59
N PHE A 169 -20.01 8.57 1.70
CA PHE A 169 -19.24 9.26 0.66
C PHE A 169 -17.80 8.74 0.64
N VAL A 170 -17.04 9.11 -0.38
CA VAL A 170 -15.62 8.76 -0.51
C VAL A 170 -14.79 10.00 -0.19
N ILE A 171 -13.79 9.87 0.69
CA ILE A 171 -12.81 10.94 0.94
C ILE A 171 -11.70 10.94 -0.13
N PRO A 172 -11.05 12.08 -0.43
CA PRO A 172 -9.90 12.08 -1.34
C PRO A 172 -8.71 11.24 -0.83
N GLY A 173 -8.48 11.19 0.48
CA GLY A 173 -7.41 10.39 1.09
C GLY A 173 -6.36 11.23 1.85
N GLY A 174 -5.46 10.55 2.56
CA GLY A 174 -4.43 11.19 3.39
C GLY A 174 -5.03 12.06 4.51
N ARG A 175 -4.66 13.34 4.56
CA ARG A 175 -5.16 14.32 5.54
C ARG A 175 -6.63 14.72 5.34
N PHE A 176 -7.19 14.51 4.15
CA PHE A 176 -8.53 14.98 3.78
C PHE A 176 -9.60 14.00 4.31
N ARG A 177 -10.41 14.47 5.26
CA ARG A 177 -11.37 13.64 6.04
C ARG A 177 -12.80 14.17 5.93
N GLU A 178 -13.11 14.74 4.79
CA GLU A 178 -14.39 15.28 4.39
C GLU A 178 -14.54 15.10 2.87
N PHE A 179 -15.77 15.17 2.36
CA PHE A 179 -15.95 15.29 0.91
C PHE A 179 -15.43 16.66 0.45
N TYR A 180 -14.84 16.71 -0.74
CA TYR A 180 -14.51 17.94 -1.46
C TYR A 180 -15.35 17.98 -2.74
N TYR A 181 -15.78 19.18 -3.14
CA TYR A 181 -16.81 19.31 -4.16
C TYR A 181 -16.30 18.85 -5.54
N TRP A 182 -15.30 19.51 -6.11
CA TRP A 182 -14.89 19.19 -7.47
C TRP A 182 -14.19 17.82 -7.58
N ASP A 183 -13.42 17.41 -6.56
CA ASP A 183 -12.84 16.06 -6.41
C ASP A 183 -13.87 14.95 -6.63
N SER A 184 -15.09 15.16 -6.10
CA SER A 184 -16.19 14.20 -6.19
C SER A 184 -16.61 13.89 -7.63
N PHE A 185 -16.32 14.76 -8.61
CA PHE A 185 -16.60 14.51 -10.03
C PHE A 185 -15.78 13.33 -10.57
N TRP A 186 -14.47 13.31 -10.31
CA TRP A 186 -13.60 12.24 -10.78
C TRP A 186 -13.77 10.97 -9.95
N ILE A 187 -14.00 11.10 -8.64
CA ILE A 187 -14.40 9.97 -7.79
C ILE A 187 -15.66 9.32 -8.38
N LEU A 188 -16.70 10.10 -8.70
CA LEU A 188 -17.93 9.59 -9.32
C LEU A 188 -17.65 8.87 -10.64
N LYS A 189 -16.82 9.41 -11.53
CA LYS A 189 -16.43 8.72 -12.77
C LYS A 189 -15.74 7.38 -12.51
N GLY A 190 -14.85 7.32 -11.52
CA GLY A 190 -14.21 6.07 -11.09
C GLY A 190 -15.17 5.07 -10.46
N LEU A 191 -16.19 5.53 -9.73
CA LEU A 191 -17.27 4.70 -9.18
C LEU A 191 -18.18 4.14 -10.29
N LEU A 192 -18.54 4.96 -11.29
CA LEU A 192 -19.35 4.52 -12.44
C LEU A 192 -18.65 3.42 -13.25
N PHE A 193 -17.36 3.57 -13.55
CA PHE A 193 -16.60 2.49 -14.20
C PHE A 193 -16.40 1.27 -13.28
N SER A 194 -16.41 1.47 -11.97
CA SER A 194 -16.38 0.40 -10.96
C SER A 194 -17.72 -0.32 -10.76
N GLU A 195 -18.77 0.03 -11.52
CA GLU A 195 -20.15 -0.48 -11.38
C GLU A 195 -20.82 -0.15 -10.02
N MET A 196 -20.26 0.83 -9.28
CA MET A 196 -20.72 1.27 -7.96
C MET A 196 -21.76 2.40 -8.06
N TYR A 197 -22.90 2.09 -8.69
CA TYR A 197 -23.92 3.08 -9.01
C TYR A 197 -24.65 3.64 -7.79
N GLU A 198 -24.93 2.85 -6.76
CA GLU A 198 -25.63 3.34 -5.55
C GLU A 198 -24.69 4.20 -4.69
N THR A 199 -23.40 3.89 -4.65
CA THR A 199 -22.39 4.77 -4.03
C THR A 199 -22.29 6.10 -4.78
N ALA A 200 -22.26 6.09 -6.12
CA ALA A 200 -22.27 7.31 -6.93
C ALA A 200 -23.54 8.15 -6.70
N LYS A 201 -24.71 7.50 -6.60
CA LYS A 201 -26.00 8.13 -6.26
C LYS A 201 -25.97 8.79 -4.87
N GLY A 202 -25.38 8.11 -3.89
CA GLY A 202 -25.16 8.64 -2.53
C GLY A 202 -24.27 9.89 -2.50
N VAL A 203 -23.18 9.92 -3.28
CA VAL A 203 -22.32 11.10 -3.44
C VAL A 203 -23.11 12.29 -3.99
N ILE A 204 -23.88 12.11 -5.07
CA ILE A 204 -24.73 13.19 -5.63
C ILE A 204 -25.74 13.68 -4.60
N ARG A 205 -26.44 12.78 -3.89
CA ARG A 205 -27.42 13.15 -2.86
C ARG A 205 -26.80 13.97 -1.72
N ASN A 206 -25.58 13.65 -1.30
CA ASN A 206 -24.87 14.41 -0.27
C ASN A 206 -24.54 15.84 -0.70
N LEU A 207 -24.10 16.03 -1.95
CA LEU A 207 -23.86 17.38 -2.49
C LEU A 207 -25.17 18.15 -2.71
N ALA A 208 -26.22 17.49 -3.20
CA ALA A 208 -27.55 18.08 -3.32
C ALA A 208 -28.14 18.48 -1.95
N TYR A 209 -27.91 17.69 -0.91
CA TYR A 209 -28.28 17.98 0.48
C TYR A 209 -27.57 19.26 1.00
N MET A 210 -26.30 19.49 0.63
CA MET A 210 -25.62 20.76 0.91
C MET A 210 -26.27 21.94 0.19
N VAL A 211 -26.66 21.79 -1.09
CA VAL A 211 -27.41 22.84 -1.81
C VAL A 211 -28.78 23.09 -1.17
N GLU A 212 -29.45 22.06 -0.66
CA GLU A 212 -30.72 22.19 0.05
C GLU A 212 -30.56 23.02 1.35
N HIS A 213 -29.55 22.71 2.17
CA HIS A 213 -29.41 23.29 3.51
C HIS A 213 -28.59 24.61 3.55
N HIS A 214 -27.68 24.81 2.60
CA HIS A 214 -26.76 25.96 2.56
C HIS A 214 -26.89 26.83 1.29
N GLY A 215 -27.61 26.34 0.27
CA GLY A 215 -27.89 27.07 -0.98
C GLY A 215 -26.88 26.84 -2.11
N PHE A 216 -25.76 26.19 -1.82
CA PHE A 216 -24.69 25.83 -2.74
C PHE A 216 -23.87 24.67 -2.16
N VAL A 217 -23.02 24.04 -2.96
CA VAL A 217 -22.07 23.04 -2.44
C VAL A 217 -20.83 23.77 -1.89
N PRO A 218 -20.49 23.65 -0.58
CA PRO A 218 -19.28 24.24 -0.03
C PRO A 218 -18.03 23.54 -0.58
N ASN A 219 -16.87 24.21 -0.51
CA ASN A 219 -15.55 23.68 -0.91
C ASN A 219 -15.32 22.23 -0.44
N GLY A 220 -15.68 21.95 0.81
CA GLY A 220 -15.84 20.60 1.32
C GLY A 220 -16.81 20.53 2.52
N GLY A 221 -16.92 19.35 3.12
CA GLY A 221 -17.88 19.05 4.19
C GLY A 221 -17.56 19.64 5.57
N ARG A 222 -17.12 20.90 5.68
CA ARG A 222 -16.78 21.57 6.95
C ARG A 222 -17.45 22.93 7.09
N VAL A 223 -17.84 23.30 8.31
CA VAL A 223 -18.51 24.57 8.64
C VAL A 223 -17.71 25.79 8.17
N TYR A 224 -16.37 25.76 8.26
CA TYR A 224 -15.51 26.85 7.80
C TYR A 224 -15.43 26.99 6.27
N TYR A 225 -15.97 26.03 5.51
CA TYR A 225 -16.15 26.14 4.06
C TYR A 225 -17.51 26.76 3.67
N LEU A 226 -18.44 27.03 4.60
CA LEU A 226 -19.74 27.67 4.30
C LEU A 226 -19.66 29.14 3.83
N VAL A 227 -18.46 29.68 3.63
CA VAL A 227 -18.19 31.00 3.03
C VAL A 227 -17.83 30.92 1.54
N ARG A 228 -17.51 29.73 1.02
CA ARG A 228 -16.95 29.54 -0.32
C ARG A 228 -17.28 28.18 -0.95
N SER A 229 -17.49 28.15 -2.26
CA SER A 229 -17.73 26.93 -3.02
C SER A 229 -16.41 26.33 -3.57
N GLN A 230 -16.51 25.62 -4.69
CA GLN A 230 -15.43 25.11 -5.52
C GLN A 230 -15.93 25.08 -6.98
N PRO A 231 -15.11 24.69 -7.97
CA PRO A 231 -15.54 24.55 -9.37
C PRO A 231 -16.86 23.74 -9.52
N PRO A 232 -17.93 24.33 -10.09
CA PRO A 232 -19.27 23.77 -9.95
C PRO A 232 -19.55 22.62 -10.92
N LEU A 233 -19.40 21.39 -10.42
CA LEU A 233 -19.51 20.16 -11.21
C LEU A 233 -20.72 19.26 -10.86
N LEU A 234 -21.64 19.67 -9.99
CA LEU A 234 -22.79 18.85 -9.60
C LEU A 234 -23.74 18.53 -10.77
N SER A 235 -23.92 19.46 -11.71
CA SER A 235 -24.71 19.23 -12.93
C SER A 235 -24.05 18.18 -13.86
N PRO A 236 -22.74 18.29 -14.19
CA PRO A 236 -21.96 17.21 -14.80
C PRO A 236 -22.06 15.87 -14.08
N MET A 237 -21.98 15.82 -12.75
CA MET A 237 -22.11 14.57 -11.98
C MET A 237 -23.45 13.87 -12.21
N LEU A 238 -24.57 14.59 -12.13
CA LEU A 238 -25.89 14.01 -12.39
C LEU A 238 -26.04 13.55 -13.84
N TYR A 239 -25.49 14.31 -14.80
CA TYR A 239 -25.56 13.97 -16.21
C TYR A 239 -24.75 12.71 -16.55
N GLU A 240 -23.53 12.58 -16.03
CA GLU A 240 -22.70 11.38 -16.16
C GLU A 240 -23.37 10.15 -15.52
N TYR A 241 -23.97 10.31 -14.33
CA TYR A 241 -24.76 9.26 -13.69
C TYR A 241 -25.96 8.82 -14.55
N TYR A 242 -26.71 9.78 -15.11
CA TYR A 242 -27.83 9.49 -16.00
C TYR A 242 -27.39 8.77 -17.29
N LEU A 243 -26.29 9.19 -17.92
CA LEU A 243 -25.74 8.51 -19.09
C LEU A 243 -25.32 7.06 -18.80
N ALA A 244 -24.88 6.76 -17.57
CA ALA A 244 -24.50 5.41 -17.16
C ALA A 244 -25.68 4.50 -16.76
N THR A 245 -26.79 5.07 -16.27
CA THR A 245 -27.87 4.32 -15.60
C THR A 245 -29.25 4.44 -16.25
N GLY A 246 -29.53 5.54 -16.95
CA GLY A 246 -30.87 5.88 -17.45
C GLY A 246 -31.89 6.27 -16.37
N ASP A 247 -31.47 6.48 -15.12
CA ASP A 247 -32.37 6.74 -13.98
C ASP A 247 -33.02 8.14 -14.05
N LEU A 248 -34.16 8.20 -14.73
CA LEU A 248 -34.96 9.40 -14.90
C LEU A 248 -35.64 9.86 -13.60
N GLU A 249 -35.96 8.96 -12.67
CA GLU A 249 -36.57 9.32 -11.39
C GLU A 249 -35.58 10.11 -10.53
N PHE A 250 -34.32 9.65 -10.48
CA PHE A 250 -33.25 10.36 -9.77
C PHE A 250 -32.87 11.69 -10.42
N VAL A 251 -32.94 11.81 -11.76
CA VAL A 251 -32.80 13.12 -12.42
C VAL A 251 -33.86 14.11 -11.93
N ASN A 252 -35.13 13.68 -11.86
CA ASN A 252 -36.21 14.54 -11.36
C ASN A 252 -36.06 14.89 -9.86
N GLU A 253 -35.50 13.98 -9.05
CA GLU A 253 -35.18 14.23 -7.63
C GLU A 253 -34.17 15.38 -7.45
N ILE A 254 -33.07 15.38 -8.22
CA ILE A 254 -31.92 16.26 -7.99
C ILE A 254 -31.99 17.57 -8.81
N LEU A 255 -32.68 17.60 -9.95
CA LEU A 255 -32.75 18.76 -10.85
C LEU A 255 -33.15 20.10 -10.18
N PRO A 256 -34.07 20.16 -9.19
CA PRO A 256 -34.36 21.40 -8.45
C PRO A 256 -33.18 21.94 -7.66
N MET A 257 -32.28 21.07 -7.17
CA MET A 257 -31.06 21.50 -6.48
C MET A 257 -30.02 22.04 -7.47
N LEU A 258 -29.92 21.47 -8.68
CA LEU A 258 -29.05 22.02 -9.72
C LEU A 258 -29.44 23.45 -10.10
N GLU A 259 -30.74 23.73 -10.26
CA GLU A 259 -31.22 25.11 -10.48
C GLU A 259 -30.88 26.03 -9.29
N LYS A 260 -31.05 25.54 -8.06
CA LYS A 260 -30.78 26.32 -6.85
C LYS A 260 -29.30 26.70 -6.74
N GLU A 261 -28.39 25.77 -7.02
CA GLU A 261 -26.97 26.05 -7.08
C GLU A 261 -26.62 27.02 -8.23
N TYR A 262 -27.15 26.81 -9.43
CA TYR A 262 -26.93 27.72 -10.55
C TYR A 262 -27.37 29.17 -10.20
N ASN A 263 -28.48 29.31 -9.48
CA ASN A 263 -28.94 30.61 -8.97
C ASN A 263 -28.02 31.20 -7.88
N PHE A 264 -27.34 30.39 -7.06
CA PHE A 264 -26.29 30.89 -6.17
C PHE A 264 -25.16 31.54 -6.98
N TRP A 265 -24.66 30.88 -8.04
CA TRP A 265 -23.59 31.45 -8.88
C TRP A 265 -24.04 32.74 -9.58
N LEU A 266 -25.27 32.78 -10.11
CA LEU A 266 -25.85 34.03 -10.67
C LEU A 266 -25.89 35.17 -9.65
N VAL A 267 -26.39 34.93 -8.43
CA VAL A 267 -26.60 36.01 -7.46
C VAL A 267 -25.30 36.43 -6.75
N GLN A 268 -24.43 35.47 -6.45
CA GLN A 268 -23.28 35.66 -5.55
C GLN A 268 -21.93 35.79 -6.28
N ARG A 269 -21.84 35.38 -7.54
CA ARG A 269 -20.57 35.28 -8.29
C ARG A 269 -20.61 35.89 -9.70
N ALA A 270 -21.79 36.16 -10.28
CA ALA A 270 -21.91 36.88 -11.55
C ALA A 270 -21.69 38.40 -11.39
N ARG A 271 -21.16 39.01 -12.45
CA ARG A 271 -20.94 40.46 -12.59
C ARG A 271 -21.26 40.89 -14.03
N PRO A 272 -21.85 42.08 -14.21
CA PRO A 272 -22.08 42.66 -15.54
C PRO A 272 -20.76 43.11 -16.17
N PHE A 273 -20.57 42.82 -17.47
CA PHE A 273 -19.55 43.45 -18.30
C PHE A 273 -20.17 44.62 -19.05
N TYR A 274 -19.54 45.79 -18.97
CA TYR A 274 -20.00 47.00 -19.63
C TYR A 274 -19.16 47.32 -20.87
N ASP A 275 -19.79 47.88 -21.90
CA ASP A 275 -19.08 48.45 -23.05
C ASP A 275 -18.50 49.85 -22.73
N GLU A 276 -17.82 50.46 -23.71
CA GLU A 276 -17.26 51.82 -23.58
C GLU A 276 -18.33 52.92 -23.41
N SER A 277 -19.61 52.59 -23.61
CA SER A 277 -20.77 53.48 -23.44
C SER A 277 -21.57 53.17 -22.16
N GLU A 278 -20.99 52.39 -21.23
CA GLU A 278 -21.58 51.94 -19.97
C GLU A 278 -22.85 51.08 -20.09
N ASN A 279 -23.12 50.45 -21.25
CA ASN A 279 -24.22 49.50 -21.41
C ASN A 279 -23.80 48.08 -20.97
N GLU A 280 -24.62 47.40 -20.18
CA GLU A 280 -24.41 45.99 -19.84
C GLU A 280 -24.55 45.12 -21.11
N LYS A 281 -23.47 44.42 -21.45
CA LYS A 281 -23.37 43.64 -22.70
C LYS A 281 -23.68 42.16 -22.48
N PHE A 282 -23.17 41.60 -21.38
CA PHE A 282 -23.37 40.22 -20.91
C PHE A 282 -22.83 40.10 -19.47
N GLN A 283 -23.00 38.94 -18.86
CA GLN A 283 -22.49 38.65 -17.51
C GLN A 283 -21.34 37.65 -17.54
N PHE A 284 -20.39 37.83 -16.62
CA PHE A 284 -19.28 36.91 -16.38
C PHE A 284 -19.24 36.50 -14.91
N PHE A 285 -18.58 35.39 -14.61
CA PHE A 285 -18.47 34.84 -13.26
C PHE A 285 -17.04 35.02 -12.71
N GLN A 286 -16.92 35.29 -11.41
CA GLN A 286 -15.64 35.33 -10.68
C GLN A 286 -15.74 34.51 -9.39
N TYR A 287 -14.66 33.81 -9.03
CA TYR A 287 -14.48 33.33 -7.66
C TYR A 287 -14.28 34.54 -6.74
N ARG A 288 -15.14 34.66 -5.72
CA ARG A 288 -15.28 35.91 -4.95
C ARG A 288 -15.84 35.66 -3.55
N ALA A 289 -15.26 34.68 -2.86
CA ALA A 289 -15.44 34.49 -1.43
C ALA A 289 -15.02 35.75 -0.66
N SER A 290 -15.76 36.10 0.40
CA SER A 290 -15.44 37.23 1.28
C SER A 290 -15.17 36.71 2.67
N MET A 291 -14.01 37.08 3.22
CA MET A 291 -13.52 36.66 4.53
C MET A 291 -13.04 37.87 5.32
N LYS A 292 -13.49 37.96 6.58
CA LYS A 292 -13.11 39.03 7.53
C LYS A 292 -12.05 38.58 8.53
N THR A 293 -11.59 37.34 8.41
CA THR A 293 -10.65 36.65 9.27
C THR A 293 -9.77 35.75 8.41
N PRO A 294 -8.60 35.31 8.90
CA PRO A 294 -7.83 34.22 8.30
C PRO A 294 -8.67 32.95 8.07
N ARG A 295 -8.27 32.08 7.15
CA ARG A 295 -8.81 30.72 6.99
C ARG A 295 -8.59 29.89 8.26
N PRO A 296 -9.66 29.33 8.89
CA PRO A 296 -9.58 28.36 10.00
C PRO A 296 -8.55 27.23 9.85
N GLU A 297 -8.43 26.69 8.66
CA GLU A 297 -7.62 25.53 8.33
C GLU A 297 -6.12 25.83 8.14
N SER A 298 -5.78 27.09 7.87
CA SER A 298 -4.42 27.58 7.54
C SER A 298 -4.18 28.97 8.18
N TYR A 299 -4.61 29.11 9.45
CA TYR A 299 -4.70 30.40 10.13
C TYR A 299 -3.34 31.10 10.32
N ARG A 300 -2.28 30.33 10.60
CA ARG A 300 -0.93 30.86 10.81
C ARG A 300 -0.43 31.50 9.52
N GLU A 301 -0.53 30.75 8.44
CA GLU A 301 -0.08 31.09 7.09
C GLU A 301 -0.75 32.39 6.62
N ASP A 302 -2.09 32.45 6.74
CA ASP A 302 -2.91 33.62 6.41
C ASP A 302 -2.63 34.85 7.31
N MET A 303 -2.17 34.65 8.55
CA MET A 303 -1.78 35.74 9.46
C MET A 303 -0.38 36.30 9.15
N ASP A 304 0.58 35.43 8.83
CA ASP A 304 1.94 35.86 8.51
C ASP A 304 1.99 36.66 7.20
N LEU A 305 1.15 36.31 6.21
CA LEU A 305 0.99 37.08 4.97
C LEU A 305 0.54 38.53 5.21
N VAL A 306 -0.21 38.80 6.28
CA VAL A 306 -0.72 40.14 6.62
C VAL A 306 0.03 40.83 7.76
N ARG A 307 1.12 40.24 8.28
CA ARG A 307 1.88 40.73 9.45
C ARG A 307 2.39 42.18 9.31
N ASN A 308 2.59 42.64 8.08
CA ASN A 308 3.05 44.00 7.76
C ASN A 308 1.93 44.99 7.39
N LEU A 309 0.67 44.55 7.33
CA LEU A 309 -0.48 45.40 6.98
C LEU A 309 -1.04 46.10 8.21
N THR A 310 -1.30 47.40 8.10
CA THR A 310 -1.69 48.21 9.26
C THR A 310 -3.20 48.36 9.41
N THR A 311 -3.94 48.47 8.30
CA THR A 311 -5.40 48.65 8.35
C THR A 311 -6.12 47.31 8.28
N ASP A 312 -7.30 47.21 8.89
CA ASP A 312 -8.08 45.97 8.85
C ASP A 312 -8.72 45.76 7.46
N ALA A 313 -9.01 46.82 6.70
CA ALA A 313 -9.53 46.72 5.35
C ALA A 313 -8.55 46.05 4.37
N GLU A 314 -7.24 46.35 4.48
CA GLU A 314 -6.20 45.67 3.70
C GLU A 314 -6.12 44.16 4.06
N LYS A 315 -6.28 43.82 5.34
CA LYS A 315 -6.27 42.42 5.81
C LYS A 315 -7.51 41.66 5.33
N GLU A 316 -8.71 42.22 5.49
CA GLU A 316 -9.96 41.64 4.97
C GLU A 316 -9.88 41.41 3.45
N LEU A 317 -9.24 42.32 2.70
CA LEU A 317 -9.03 42.15 1.27
C LEU A 317 -8.07 40.99 0.95
N VAL A 318 -6.93 40.88 1.63
CA VAL A 318 -5.98 39.78 1.42
C VAL A 318 -6.61 38.44 1.80
N TRP A 319 -7.26 38.32 2.95
CA TRP A 319 -7.97 37.10 3.36
C TRP A 319 -9.11 36.73 2.39
N SER A 320 -9.84 37.71 1.85
CA SER A 320 -10.87 37.45 0.83
C SER A 320 -10.28 36.95 -0.49
N ASN A 321 -9.12 37.46 -0.92
CA ASN A 321 -8.42 36.96 -2.11
C ASN A 321 -7.88 35.54 -1.88
N ILE A 322 -7.26 35.26 -0.74
CA ILE A 322 -6.81 33.92 -0.32
C ILE A 322 -7.98 32.92 -0.32
N ALA A 323 -9.10 33.27 0.33
CA ALA A 323 -10.29 32.41 0.36
C ALA A 323 -10.91 32.23 -1.03
N SER A 324 -10.80 33.21 -1.92
CA SER A 324 -11.24 33.09 -3.32
C SER A 324 -10.30 32.22 -4.16
N ALA A 325 -8.98 32.24 -3.89
CA ALA A 325 -8.05 31.29 -4.49
C ALA A 325 -8.39 29.85 -4.09
N ALA A 326 -8.71 29.60 -2.82
CA ALA A 326 -9.21 28.29 -2.40
C ALA A 326 -10.59 27.94 -3.00
N GLU A 327 -11.45 28.93 -3.27
CA GLU A 327 -12.71 28.73 -4.03
C GLU A 327 -12.46 28.32 -5.49
N THR A 328 -11.30 28.64 -6.08
CA THR A 328 -10.94 28.20 -7.43
C THR A 328 -10.52 26.73 -7.53
N GLY A 329 -10.21 26.09 -6.38
CA GLY A 329 -9.48 24.82 -6.31
C GLY A 329 -7.97 24.93 -6.54
N TRP A 330 -7.46 26.11 -6.88
CA TRP A 330 -6.04 26.39 -7.16
C TRP A 330 -5.39 27.25 -6.06
N ASP A 331 -5.40 26.77 -4.81
CA ASP A 331 -4.70 27.35 -3.65
C ASP A 331 -3.30 26.71 -3.46
N PHE A 332 -2.20 27.30 -3.92
CA PHE A 332 -2.08 28.56 -4.68
C PHE A 332 -1.33 28.36 -6.00
N SER A 333 -1.42 29.39 -6.83
CA SER A 333 -0.83 29.51 -8.16
C SER A 333 -0.43 30.96 -8.42
N THR A 334 0.66 31.16 -9.17
CA THR A 334 1.02 32.47 -9.71
C THR A 334 -0.08 33.08 -10.58
N ARG A 335 -1.01 32.28 -11.09
CA ARG A 335 -2.25 32.71 -11.79
C ARG A 335 -3.02 33.80 -11.04
N TRP A 336 -3.00 33.77 -9.71
CA TRP A 336 -3.73 34.71 -8.86
C TRP A 336 -2.87 35.87 -8.35
N PHE A 337 -1.57 35.90 -8.68
CA PHE A 337 -0.59 36.86 -8.18
C PHE A 337 -0.30 37.94 -9.23
N ALA A 338 0.47 38.96 -8.86
CA ALA A 338 0.94 39.96 -9.82
C ALA A 338 1.76 39.31 -10.94
N GLN A 339 1.36 39.56 -12.20
CA GLN A 339 2.08 39.11 -13.41
C GLN A 339 3.21 40.06 -13.84
N SER A 340 3.44 41.16 -13.10
CA SER A 340 4.53 42.11 -13.38
C SER A 340 4.80 43.03 -12.18
N GLY A 341 6.02 43.58 -12.13
CA GLY A 341 6.49 44.49 -11.08
C GLY A 341 7.36 43.80 -10.02
N PRO A 342 7.79 44.51 -8.97
CA PRO A 342 8.72 43.98 -7.96
C PRO A 342 8.19 42.79 -7.14
N THR A 343 6.87 42.61 -7.09
CA THR A 343 6.18 41.53 -6.36
C THR A 343 5.62 40.46 -7.31
N MET A 344 6.13 40.39 -8.55
CA MET A 344 5.72 39.39 -9.53
C MET A 344 5.89 37.97 -8.97
N HIS A 345 4.86 37.14 -9.14
CA HIS A 345 4.80 35.74 -8.65
C HIS A 345 4.93 35.56 -7.12
N ASP A 346 4.86 36.65 -6.33
CA ASP A 346 4.85 36.60 -4.86
C ASP A 346 3.42 36.43 -4.33
N ILE A 347 3.19 35.46 -3.43
CA ILE A 347 1.88 35.22 -2.79
C ILE A 347 1.35 36.45 -2.02
N ARG A 348 2.23 37.35 -1.56
CA ARG A 348 1.84 38.64 -0.94
C ARG A 348 1.17 39.60 -1.92
N SER A 349 1.19 39.30 -3.22
CA SER A 349 0.51 40.05 -4.29
C SER A 349 -0.80 39.41 -4.77
N ILE A 350 -1.34 38.43 -4.03
CA ILE A 350 -2.56 37.71 -4.36
C ILE A 350 -3.76 38.65 -4.56
N ARG A 351 -4.43 38.49 -5.70
CA ARG A 351 -5.46 39.41 -6.22
C ARG A 351 -6.54 38.71 -7.06
N THR A 352 -6.94 37.51 -6.63
CA THR A 352 -7.98 36.69 -7.28
C THR A 352 -9.27 37.46 -7.63
N TRP A 353 -9.71 38.41 -6.80
CA TRP A 353 -10.89 39.26 -7.07
C TRP A 353 -10.75 40.16 -8.31
N SER A 354 -9.53 40.45 -8.75
CA SER A 354 -9.22 41.25 -9.95
C SER A 354 -9.23 40.40 -11.23
N ILE A 355 -9.32 39.08 -11.13
CA ILE A 355 -9.20 38.16 -12.27
C ILE A 355 -10.58 37.61 -12.62
N VAL A 356 -10.90 37.57 -13.92
CA VAL A 356 -12.03 36.79 -14.47
C VAL A 356 -11.48 35.43 -14.90
N PRO A 357 -11.84 34.33 -14.22
CA PRO A 357 -11.28 33.01 -14.51
C PRO A 357 -11.93 32.37 -15.73
N VAL A 358 -11.13 31.94 -16.71
CA VAL A 358 -11.60 31.26 -17.93
C VAL A 358 -12.33 29.94 -17.62
N ASP A 359 -11.79 29.19 -16.67
CA ASP A 359 -12.31 27.90 -16.21
C ASP A 359 -13.66 28.02 -15.52
N LEU A 360 -13.87 28.98 -14.61
CA LEU A 360 -15.18 29.21 -14.00
C LEU A 360 -16.25 29.52 -15.04
N ASN A 361 -15.94 30.37 -16.01
CA ASN A 361 -16.89 30.74 -17.06
C ASN A 361 -17.15 29.55 -18.00
N ALA A 362 -16.16 28.69 -18.26
CA ALA A 362 -16.34 27.40 -18.93
C ALA A 362 -17.23 26.43 -18.12
N PHE A 363 -17.05 26.32 -16.80
CA PHE A 363 -17.90 25.50 -15.92
C PHE A 363 -19.35 25.99 -15.88
N MET A 364 -19.57 27.30 -15.80
CA MET A 364 -20.92 27.87 -15.87
C MET A 364 -21.56 27.66 -17.25
N CYS A 365 -20.78 27.67 -18.33
CA CYS A 365 -21.22 27.37 -19.69
C CYS A 365 -21.67 25.91 -19.85
N ILE A 366 -20.84 24.92 -19.46
CA ILE A 366 -21.26 23.50 -19.50
C ILE A 366 -22.46 23.24 -18.59
N ASN A 367 -22.56 23.90 -17.43
CA ASN A 367 -23.73 23.80 -16.56
C ASN A 367 -25.01 24.29 -17.25
N THR A 368 -24.98 25.38 -18.02
CA THR A 368 -26.16 25.80 -18.80
C THR A 368 -26.56 24.80 -19.87
N ARG A 369 -25.59 24.26 -20.62
CA ARG A 369 -25.83 23.25 -21.66
C ARG A 369 -26.42 21.97 -21.08
N ILE A 370 -25.85 21.48 -19.98
CA ILE A 370 -26.34 20.28 -19.28
C ILE A 370 -27.73 20.51 -18.66
N LEU A 371 -27.98 21.67 -18.03
CA LEU A 371 -29.31 21.99 -17.51
C LEU A 371 -30.36 22.03 -18.62
N ALA A 372 -30.05 22.60 -19.78
CA ALA A 372 -30.94 22.53 -20.94
C ALA A 372 -31.25 21.09 -21.34
N SER A 373 -30.22 20.22 -21.45
CA SER A 373 -30.39 18.80 -21.77
C SER A 373 -31.22 18.04 -20.72
N LEU A 374 -30.97 18.25 -19.43
CA LEU A 374 -31.74 17.62 -18.34
C LEU A 374 -33.20 18.09 -18.31
N PHE A 375 -33.47 19.36 -18.65
CA PHE A 375 -34.83 19.86 -18.81
C PHE A 375 -35.53 19.35 -20.07
N GLU A 376 -34.79 19.03 -21.13
CA GLU A 376 -35.32 18.38 -22.33
C GLU A 376 -35.70 16.92 -22.03
N ILE A 377 -34.80 16.19 -21.36
CA ILE A 377 -35.01 14.80 -20.89
C ILE A 377 -36.24 14.70 -19.96
N THR A 378 -36.48 15.71 -19.12
CA THR A 378 -37.65 15.76 -18.21
C THR A 378 -38.89 16.46 -18.81
N GLY A 379 -38.83 16.92 -20.07
CA GLY A 379 -39.97 17.48 -20.81
C GLY A 379 -40.36 18.92 -20.47
N ASN A 380 -39.51 19.69 -19.80
CA ASN A 380 -39.77 21.10 -19.43
C ASN A 380 -39.20 22.09 -20.47
N PHE A 381 -39.84 22.15 -21.64
CA PHE A 381 -39.39 22.99 -22.76
C PHE A 381 -39.23 24.49 -22.45
N SER A 382 -39.96 25.03 -21.45
CA SER A 382 -39.79 26.42 -21.01
C SER A 382 -38.41 26.65 -20.37
N LYS A 383 -37.92 25.68 -19.59
CA LYS A 383 -36.59 25.71 -19.00
C LYS A 383 -35.50 25.41 -20.03
N VAL A 384 -35.77 24.55 -21.01
CA VAL A 384 -34.86 24.30 -22.14
C VAL A 384 -34.49 25.61 -22.84
N LEU A 385 -35.50 26.40 -23.26
CA LEU A 385 -35.30 27.70 -23.92
C LEU A 385 -34.53 28.70 -23.03
N LEU A 386 -34.82 28.74 -21.72
CA LEU A 386 -34.11 29.61 -20.77
C LEU A 386 -32.62 29.26 -20.67
N TYR A 387 -32.30 27.97 -20.55
CA TYR A 387 -30.91 27.53 -20.39
C TYR A 387 -30.13 27.51 -21.70
N GLN A 388 -30.78 27.29 -22.85
CA GLN A 388 -30.20 27.54 -24.17
C GLN A 388 -29.83 29.01 -24.36
N ALA A 389 -30.72 29.95 -24.03
CA ALA A 389 -30.42 31.39 -24.12
C ALA A 389 -29.23 31.79 -23.21
N ARG A 390 -29.10 31.17 -22.03
CA ARG A 390 -27.95 31.38 -21.13
C ARG A 390 -26.65 30.76 -21.68
N TYR A 391 -26.73 29.62 -22.37
CA TYR A 391 -25.58 29.01 -23.05
C TYR A 391 -25.04 29.90 -24.17
N GLU A 392 -25.92 30.49 -24.99
CA GLU A 392 -25.53 31.47 -26.01
C GLU A 392 -24.87 32.72 -25.38
N GLN A 393 -25.41 33.23 -24.27
CA GLN A 393 -24.79 34.33 -23.53
C GLN A 393 -23.40 33.97 -22.98
N ALA A 394 -23.21 32.72 -22.50
CA ALA A 394 -21.92 32.24 -22.03
C ALA A 394 -20.89 32.10 -23.17
N LYS A 395 -21.29 31.61 -24.35
CA LYS A 395 -20.44 31.61 -25.56
C LYS A 395 -20.02 33.02 -25.96
N VAL A 396 -20.93 34.00 -25.92
CA VAL A 396 -20.62 35.42 -26.17
C VAL A 396 -19.60 35.96 -25.16
N ALA A 397 -19.76 35.67 -23.87
CA ALA A 397 -18.82 36.08 -22.83
C ALA A 397 -17.42 35.47 -23.06
N MET A 398 -17.37 34.18 -23.40
CA MET A 398 -16.13 33.44 -23.66
C MET A 398 -15.38 33.99 -24.89
N LYS A 399 -16.11 34.34 -25.95
CA LYS A 399 -15.57 34.94 -27.19
C LYS A 399 -15.10 36.39 -27.01
N GLN A 400 -15.58 37.13 -26.01
CA GLN A 400 -15.28 38.57 -25.84
C GLN A 400 -14.36 38.91 -24.67
N ILE A 401 -14.36 38.16 -23.57
CA ILE A 401 -13.47 38.39 -22.42
C ILE A 401 -12.19 37.56 -22.49
N HIS A 402 -12.28 36.34 -23.01
CA HIS A 402 -11.24 35.33 -22.80
C HIS A 402 -10.49 34.98 -24.10
N TRP A 403 -11.18 34.90 -25.24
CA TRP A 403 -10.57 34.49 -26.50
C TRP A 403 -9.54 35.50 -27.04
N ASN A 404 -8.32 35.03 -27.28
CA ASN A 404 -7.26 35.80 -27.90
C ASN A 404 -7.08 35.40 -29.38
N GLU A 405 -7.50 36.31 -30.26
CA GLU A 405 -7.49 36.12 -31.71
C GLU A 405 -6.07 36.07 -32.32
N THR A 406 -5.04 36.54 -31.63
CA THR A 406 -3.64 36.37 -32.09
C THR A 406 -3.12 34.99 -31.71
N ASP A 407 -3.34 34.58 -30.46
CA ASP A 407 -2.70 33.38 -29.92
C ASP A 407 -3.45 32.09 -30.26
N GLY A 408 -4.78 32.14 -30.41
CA GLY A 408 -5.64 31.00 -30.67
C GLY A 408 -6.06 30.22 -29.42
N ILE A 409 -6.19 30.91 -28.29
CA ILE A 409 -6.47 30.32 -26.96
C ILE A 409 -7.33 31.26 -26.11
N TRP A 410 -7.92 30.76 -25.02
CA TRP A 410 -8.62 31.56 -24.02
C TRP A 410 -7.75 31.85 -22.79
N TYR A 411 -7.58 33.13 -22.43
CA TYR A 411 -6.89 33.56 -21.21
C TYR A 411 -7.84 33.98 -20.09
N ASP A 412 -7.32 34.06 -18.87
CA ASP A 412 -7.97 34.84 -17.82
C ASP A 412 -7.89 36.34 -18.16
N TYR A 413 -8.84 37.13 -17.68
CA TYR A 413 -8.89 38.57 -17.92
C TYR A 413 -8.67 39.37 -16.64
N ASP A 414 -7.73 40.32 -16.66
CA ASP A 414 -7.43 41.21 -15.54
C ASP A 414 -8.33 42.45 -15.60
N LEU A 415 -9.27 42.58 -14.65
CA LEU A 415 -10.23 43.69 -14.59
C LEU A 415 -9.57 45.04 -14.32
N ASP A 416 -8.50 45.07 -13.51
CA ASP A 416 -7.86 46.33 -13.13
C ASP A 416 -6.99 46.87 -14.28
N ARG A 417 -6.34 45.96 -15.01
CA ARG A 417 -5.46 46.29 -16.14
C ARG A 417 -6.19 46.30 -17.49
N LYS A 418 -7.40 45.73 -17.57
CA LYS A 418 -8.23 45.56 -18.77
C LYS A 418 -7.53 44.82 -19.92
N VAL A 419 -6.79 43.77 -19.58
CA VAL A 419 -6.03 42.95 -20.55
C VAL A 419 -6.10 41.45 -20.20
N HIS A 420 -5.84 40.60 -21.19
CA HIS A 420 -5.60 39.17 -20.98
C HIS A 420 -4.34 38.93 -20.13
N SER A 421 -4.38 37.90 -19.29
CA SER A 421 -3.21 37.31 -18.66
C SER A 421 -2.56 36.33 -19.65
N ASN A 422 -1.66 36.84 -20.51
CA ASN A 422 -0.99 36.07 -21.57
C ASN A 422 0.05 35.04 -21.06
N THR A 423 -0.15 34.48 -19.87
CA THR A 423 0.67 33.41 -19.29
C THR A 423 -0.07 32.10 -19.49
N TYR A 424 0.60 31.06 -19.99
CA TYR A 424 -0.01 29.74 -20.10
C TYR A 424 -0.33 29.15 -18.72
N TYR A 425 -1.60 28.79 -18.54
CA TYR A 425 -2.12 27.88 -17.53
C TYR A 425 -2.95 26.79 -18.21
N VAL A 426 -2.94 25.56 -17.70
CA VAL A 426 -3.70 24.44 -18.32
C VAL A 426 -5.22 24.67 -18.36
N SER A 427 -5.74 25.56 -17.51
CA SER A 427 -7.13 26.07 -17.57
C SER A 427 -7.47 26.81 -18.87
N ASN A 428 -6.50 27.33 -19.61
CA ASN A 428 -6.72 28.03 -20.88
C ASN A 428 -7.38 27.14 -21.96
N ALA A 429 -7.25 25.81 -21.84
CA ALA A 429 -7.86 24.84 -22.74
C ALA A 429 -9.22 24.29 -22.25
N LEU A 430 -9.70 24.63 -21.05
CA LEU A 430 -10.97 24.12 -20.50
C LEU A 430 -12.24 24.50 -21.28
N PRO A 431 -12.33 25.64 -21.99
CA PRO A 431 -13.48 25.91 -22.85
C PRO A 431 -13.67 24.85 -23.95
N LEU A 432 -12.60 24.14 -24.35
CA LEU A 432 -12.68 23.01 -25.27
C LEU A 432 -13.51 21.85 -24.69
N TYR A 433 -13.25 21.48 -23.42
CA TYR A 433 -14.03 20.48 -22.67
C TYR A 433 -15.47 20.91 -22.43
N ALA A 434 -15.69 22.19 -22.08
CA ALA A 434 -17.04 22.72 -21.91
C ALA A 434 -17.86 22.72 -23.20
N LYS A 435 -17.18 22.71 -24.36
CA LYS A 435 -17.70 23.10 -25.68
C LYS A 435 -18.24 24.54 -25.70
N CYS A 436 -17.59 25.46 -24.99
CA CYS A 436 -18.07 26.84 -24.87
C CYS A 436 -17.57 27.74 -26.02
N TYR A 437 -17.84 27.34 -27.25
CA TYR A 437 -17.52 28.04 -28.50
C TYR A 437 -18.59 27.72 -29.53
N ASP A 438 -18.53 28.33 -30.72
CA ASP A 438 -19.55 28.12 -31.75
C ASP A 438 -19.57 26.65 -32.19
N ASP A 439 -20.73 25.99 -32.13
CA ASP A 439 -20.82 24.52 -32.27
C ASP A 439 -20.49 23.99 -33.69
N GLU A 440 -20.37 24.88 -34.68
CA GLU A 440 -19.92 24.63 -36.07
C GLU A 440 -18.44 25.02 -36.32
N ASP A 441 -17.70 25.44 -35.28
CA ASP A 441 -16.31 25.92 -35.40
C ASP A 441 -15.28 24.81 -35.25
N ASP A 442 -14.97 24.13 -36.35
CA ASP A 442 -13.89 23.15 -36.47
C ASP A 442 -12.48 23.78 -36.37
N VAL A 443 -12.36 25.11 -36.48
CA VAL A 443 -11.07 25.83 -36.53
C VAL A 443 -10.52 26.09 -35.14
N THR A 444 -11.37 26.52 -34.20
CA THR A 444 -10.97 26.82 -32.82
C THR A 444 -10.25 25.65 -32.12
N PRO A 445 -10.73 24.39 -32.17
CA PRO A 445 -10.01 23.24 -31.61
C PRO A 445 -8.58 23.04 -32.16
N HIS A 446 -8.39 23.26 -33.47
CA HIS A 446 -7.08 23.18 -34.11
C HIS A 446 -6.15 24.33 -33.69
N ARG A 447 -6.69 25.54 -33.51
CA ARG A 447 -5.93 26.70 -33.00
C ARG A 447 -5.42 26.48 -31.58
N VAL A 448 -6.25 25.87 -30.72
CA VAL A 448 -5.87 25.47 -29.35
C VAL A 448 -4.74 24.44 -29.38
N TYR A 449 -4.82 23.43 -30.27
CA TYR A 449 -3.74 22.45 -30.44
C TYR A 449 -2.42 23.10 -30.89
N GLU A 450 -2.46 23.94 -31.94
CA GLU A 450 -1.27 24.64 -32.44
C GLU A 450 -0.70 25.66 -31.42
N TYR A 451 -1.54 26.26 -30.57
CA TYR A 451 -1.08 27.06 -29.43
C TYR A 451 -0.28 26.19 -28.43
N LEU A 452 -0.85 25.09 -27.93
CA LEU A 452 -0.18 24.21 -26.96
C LEU A 452 1.14 23.62 -27.51
N LYS A 453 1.17 23.37 -28.81
CA LYS A 453 2.35 22.92 -29.56
C LYS A 453 3.41 24.01 -29.68
N ARG A 454 3.02 25.24 -30.04
CA ARG A 454 3.90 26.41 -30.17
C ARG A 454 4.55 26.81 -28.86
N GLU A 455 3.78 26.86 -27.77
CA GLU A 455 4.28 27.17 -26.42
C GLU A 455 5.11 26.02 -25.81
N GLY A 456 5.25 24.89 -26.53
CA GLY A 456 6.05 23.75 -26.11
C GLY A 456 5.44 22.94 -24.96
N VAL A 457 4.18 23.17 -24.62
CA VAL A 457 3.44 22.40 -23.59
C VAL A 457 3.39 20.92 -23.96
N LEU A 458 3.19 20.61 -25.25
CA LEU A 458 3.15 19.23 -25.75
C LEU A 458 4.53 18.54 -25.78
N ASN A 459 5.63 19.26 -25.52
CA ASN A 459 6.97 18.66 -25.40
C ASN A 459 7.18 17.99 -24.02
N PHE A 460 6.27 18.19 -23.07
CA PHE A 460 6.36 17.56 -21.74
C PHE A 460 5.96 16.07 -21.81
N THR A 461 6.95 15.20 -21.89
CA THR A 461 6.79 13.74 -22.05
C THR A 461 6.16 13.01 -20.86
N LYS A 462 5.88 13.72 -19.75
CA LYS A 462 5.33 13.15 -18.51
C LYS A 462 3.87 13.53 -18.21
N GLY A 463 3.30 14.49 -18.96
CA GLY A 463 1.97 15.06 -18.70
C GLY A 463 1.97 16.57 -18.89
N LEU A 464 0.80 17.21 -18.79
CA LEU A 464 0.67 18.65 -18.98
C LEU A 464 1.11 19.43 -17.72
N PRO A 465 2.08 20.35 -17.80
CA PRO A 465 2.40 21.24 -16.68
C PRO A 465 1.24 22.19 -16.40
N THR A 466 1.04 22.54 -15.13
CA THR A 466 -0.09 23.39 -14.70
C THR A 466 0.05 24.83 -15.19
N SER A 467 1.30 25.34 -15.24
CA SER A 467 1.66 26.62 -15.83
C SER A 467 3.05 26.55 -16.47
N LEU A 468 3.40 27.55 -17.28
CA LEU A 468 4.79 27.75 -17.74
C LEU A 468 5.55 28.81 -16.94
N ALA A 469 4.90 29.42 -15.93
CA ALA A 469 5.47 30.45 -15.07
C ALA A 469 6.74 29.95 -14.34
N MET A 470 7.86 30.66 -14.53
CA MET A 470 9.14 30.34 -13.91
C MET A 470 9.22 30.90 -12.48
N GLY A 471 9.91 30.16 -11.59
CA GLY A 471 10.27 30.64 -10.25
C GLY A 471 9.16 30.59 -9.20
N SER A 472 8.07 29.85 -9.45
CA SER A 472 7.05 29.58 -8.43
C SER A 472 7.43 28.37 -7.57
N GLU A 473 7.21 28.48 -6.26
CA GLU A 473 7.24 27.36 -5.30
C GLU A 473 5.82 26.87 -4.94
N GLN A 474 4.80 27.37 -5.65
CA GLN A 474 3.40 27.03 -5.39
C GLN A 474 2.98 25.73 -6.06
N GLN A 475 1.96 25.07 -5.50
CA GLN A 475 1.56 23.74 -5.97
C GLN A 475 0.78 23.71 -7.29
N TRP A 476 0.04 24.77 -7.62
CA TRP A 476 -0.71 24.89 -8.89
C TRP A 476 0.07 25.67 -9.94
N ASP A 477 1.33 25.26 -10.17
CA ASP A 477 2.25 25.91 -11.09
C ASP A 477 3.14 24.89 -11.83
N LYS A 478 4.09 25.42 -12.61
CA LYS A 478 5.14 24.70 -13.32
C LYS A 478 5.79 23.59 -12.48
N GLU A 479 6.24 22.56 -13.19
CA GLU A 479 6.70 21.27 -12.68
C GLU A 479 5.61 20.34 -12.15
N ASN A 480 4.47 20.83 -11.66
CA ASN A 480 3.35 19.96 -11.27
C ASN A 480 2.34 19.77 -12.41
N ALA A 481 1.77 18.56 -12.48
CA ALA A 481 0.58 18.23 -13.23
C ALA A 481 -0.49 17.64 -12.29
N TRP A 482 -1.72 18.14 -12.41
CA TRP A 482 -2.86 17.67 -11.63
C TRP A 482 -3.76 16.79 -12.51
N PRO A 483 -4.07 15.54 -12.12
CA PRO A 483 -4.90 14.63 -12.91
C PRO A 483 -6.22 15.23 -13.41
N PRO A 484 -6.99 16.01 -12.59
CA PRO A 484 -8.14 16.79 -13.02
C PRO A 484 -7.97 17.58 -14.32
N MET A 485 -6.87 18.35 -14.41
CA MET A 485 -6.65 19.26 -15.53
C MET A 485 -6.17 18.51 -16.77
N VAL A 486 -5.31 17.50 -16.59
CA VAL A 486 -4.87 16.61 -17.67
C VAL A 486 -6.07 15.90 -18.30
N HIS A 487 -6.97 15.38 -17.46
CA HIS A 487 -8.21 14.72 -17.86
C HIS A 487 -9.13 15.62 -18.68
N MET A 488 -9.41 16.84 -18.20
CA MET A 488 -10.30 17.77 -18.92
C MET A 488 -9.74 18.17 -20.29
N VAL A 489 -8.42 18.39 -20.43
CA VAL A 489 -7.84 18.71 -21.74
C VAL A 489 -7.92 17.51 -22.71
N ILE A 490 -7.67 16.28 -22.23
CA ILE A 490 -7.87 15.05 -23.02
C ILE A 490 -9.33 14.94 -23.48
N GLU A 491 -10.30 15.11 -22.57
CA GLU A 491 -11.72 15.03 -22.90
C GLU A 491 -12.17 16.13 -23.87
N GLY A 492 -11.60 17.33 -23.75
CA GLY A 492 -11.81 18.42 -24.71
C GLY A 492 -11.45 18.00 -26.13
N PHE A 493 -10.22 17.50 -26.35
CA PHE A 493 -9.81 17.02 -27.68
C PHE A 493 -10.59 15.77 -28.11
N ARG A 494 -10.83 14.80 -27.20
CA ARG A 494 -11.57 13.55 -27.50
C ARG A 494 -13.00 13.80 -27.98
N THR A 495 -13.65 14.85 -27.47
CA THR A 495 -15.07 15.12 -27.77
C THR A 495 -15.28 16.10 -28.94
N THR A 496 -14.22 16.59 -29.58
CA THR A 496 -14.31 17.41 -30.82
C THR A 496 -15.09 16.69 -31.92
N GLY A 497 -14.81 15.40 -32.14
CA GLY A 497 -15.27 14.64 -33.31
C GLY A 497 -14.29 14.69 -34.49
N ASP A 498 -13.23 15.49 -34.39
CA ASP A 498 -12.17 15.57 -35.40
C ASP A 498 -11.19 14.38 -35.24
N PRO A 499 -10.89 13.60 -36.30
CA PRO A 499 -10.00 12.44 -36.19
C PRO A 499 -8.54 12.74 -35.80
N GLU A 500 -8.00 13.91 -36.19
CA GLU A 500 -6.62 14.30 -35.84
C GLU A 500 -6.55 14.67 -34.36
N LEU A 501 -7.46 15.51 -33.88
CA LEU A 501 -7.53 15.93 -32.48
C LEU A 501 -7.93 14.78 -31.54
N MET A 502 -8.80 13.87 -31.97
CA MET A 502 -9.07 12.63 -31.24
C MET A 502 -7.82 11.75 -31.10
N LYS A 503 -6.93 11.74 -32.11
CA LYS A 503 -5.65 11.02 -32.03
C LYS A 503 -4.63 11.72 -31.12
N VAL A 504 -4.66 13.04 -31.06
CA VAL A 504 -3.93 13.82 -30.05
C VAL A 504 -4.40 13.44 -28.64
N ALA A 505 -5.72 13.39 -28.40
CA ALA A 505 -6.29 12.97 -27.12
C ALA A 505 -5.87 11.54 -26.72
N GLU A 506 -5.92 10.58 -27.65
CA GLU A 506 -5.43 9.21 -27.43
C GLU A 506 -3.94 9.19 -27.05
N THR A 507 -3.10 9.96 -27.74
CA THR A 507 -1.67 10.06 -27.46
C THR A 507 -1.42 10.62 -26.06
N MET A 508 -2.12 11.70 -25.68
CA MET A 508 -2.01 12.31 -24.35
C MET A 508 -2.51 11.37 -23.23
N ALA A 509 -3.61 10.66 -23.46
CA ALA A 509 -4.18 9.70 -22.51
C ALA A 509 -3.25 8.51 -22.28
N THR A 510 -2.78 7.88 -23.35
CA THR A 510 -1.89 6.71 -23.28
C THR A 510 -0.51 7.05 -22.71
N GLN A 511 0.01 8.24 -22.98
CA GLN A 511 1.21 8.78 -22.35
C GLN A 511 1.01 9.00 -20.84
N TRP A 512 -0.08 9.66 -20.43
CA TRP A 512 -0.39 9.92 -19.02
C TRP A 512 -0.59 8.63 -18.22
N LEU A 513 -1.38 7.68 -18.75
CA LEU A 513 -1.57 6.34 -18.20
C LEU A 513 -0.24 5.59 -18.08
N SER A 514 0.63 5.64 -19.10
CA SER A 514 1.93 4.97 -19.08
C SER A 514 2.85 5.50 -17.97
N VAL A 515 2.87 6.83 -17.79
CA VAL A 515 3.77 7.51 -16.86
C VAL A 515 3.28 7.35 -15.42
N THR A 516 1.98 7.50 -15.18
CA THR A 516 1.37 7.28 -13.86
C THR A 516 1.40 5.80 -13.45
N TYR A 517 1.21 4.86 -14.38
CA TYR A 517 1.40 3.42 -14.12
C TYR A 517 2.84 3.08 -13.72
N LYS A 518 3.84 3.62 -14.43
CA LYS A 518 5.27 3.46 -14.06
C LYS A 518 5.56 4.03 -12.68
N SER A 519 5.01 5.19 -12.36
CA SER A 519 5.12 5.79 -11.02
C SER A 519 4.52 4.87 -9.96
N PHE A 520 3.28 4.41 -10.16
CA PHE A 520 2.58 3.48 -9.27
C PHE A 520 3.33 2.15 -9.06
N ILE A 521 3.91 1.56 -10.11
CA ILE A 521 4.67 0.29 -9.99
C ILE A 521 5.92 0.47 -9.13
N ARG A 522 6.56 1.64 -9.15
CA ARG A 522 7.73 1.95 -8.31
C ARG A 522 7.37 2.33 -6.87
N THR A 523 6.29 3.07 -6.66
CA THR A 523 5.95 3.67 -5.35
C THR A 523 4.82 2.96 -4.60
N HIS A 524 4.12 2.05 -5.27
CA HIS A 524 2.85 1.44 -4.84
C HIS A 524 1.78 2.46 -4.38
N SER A 525 1.91 3.71 -4.85
CA SER A 525 1.11 4.85 -4.39
C SER A 525 0.61 5.68 -5.57
N MET A 526 -0.67 6.05 -5.52
CA MET A 526 -1.24 7.10 -6.37
C MET A 526 -1.08 8.44 -5.67
N PHE A 527 -0.65 9.49 -6.37
CA PHE A 527 -0.40 10.80 -5.79
C PHE A 527 -1.52 11.79 -6.14
N GLU A 528 -1.73 12.76 -5.26
CA GLU A 528 -2.56 13.95 -5.48
C GLU A 528 -2.16 14.69 -6.78
N LYS A 529 -0.85 14.90 -6.97
CA LYS A 529 -0.23 15.66 -8.06
C LYS A 529 1.12 15.03 -8.43
N TYR A 530 1.55 15.18 -9.68
CA TYR A 530 2.76 14.54 -10.23
C TYR A 530 3.78 15.56 -10.71
N ASN A 531 5.07 15.30 -10.47
CA ASN A 531 6.14 16.09 -11.06
C ASN A 531 6.35 15.68 -12.52
N VAL A 532 6.13 16.63 -13.44
CA VAL A 532 6.29 16.50 -14.89
C VAL A 532 7.48 17.29 -15.43
N SER A 533 8.36 17.81 -14.58
CA SER A 533 9.56 18.53 -15.00
C SER A 533 10.42 17.70 -15.96
N ALA A 534 10.93 18.35 -16.99
CA ALA A 534 11.91 17.78 -17.91
C ALA A 534 13.31 17.64 -17.27
N MET A 535 13.54 18.25 -16.10
CA MET A 535 14.83 18.20 -15.39
C MET A 535 15.00 16.94 -14.53
N THR A 536 13.93 16.23 -14.23
CA THR A 536 13.97 14.92 -13.58
C THR A 536 13.97 13.82 -14.64
N GLU A 537 14.60 12.66 -14.39
CA GLU A 537 14.46 11.50 -15.30
C GLU A 537 13.08 10.84 -15.15
N GLU A 538 12.54 10.86 -13.93
CA GLU A 538 11.37 10.09 -13.52
C GLU A 538 10.13 10.96 -13.30
N CYS A 539 8.94 10.36 -13.34
CA CYS A 539 7.72 10.98 -12.82
C CYS A 539 7.52 10.56 -11.37
N SER A 540 7.62 11.52 -10.45
CA SER A 540 7.45 11.36 -9.00
C SER A 540 6.17 12.05 -8.53
N ALA A 541 5.91 12.00 -7.22
CA ALA A 541 4.99 12.94 -6.60
C ALA A 541 5.44 14.39 -6.88
N GLY A 542 4.48 15.31 -7.02
CA GLY A 542 4.72 16.74 -7.11
C GLY A 542 4.99 17.38 -5.73
N SER A 543 5.31 18.67 -5.72
CA SER A 543 5.78 19.39 -4.53
C SER A 543 5.25 20.84 -4.47
N GLY A 544 5.65 21.60 -3.45
CA GLY A 544 5.24 23.00 -3.26
C GLY A 544 3.89 23.18 -2.57
N GLY A 545 3.52 24.44 -2.31
CA GLY A 545 2.33 24.81 -1.53
C GLY A 545 2.51 24.69 -0.01
N GLU A 546 1.40 24.73 0.73
CA GLU A 546 1.39 24.83 2.21
C GLU A 546 1.43 23.47 2.96
N TYR A 547 1.54 22.33 2.25
CA TYR A 547 1.61 20.99 2.86
C TYR A 547 2.30 19.94 1.97
N GLU A 548 2.76 18.85 2.60
CA GLU A 548 3.36 17.69 1.91
C GLU A 548 2.33 16.94 1.03
N VAL A 549 2.79 16.41 -0.11
CA VAL A 549 1.95 15.72 -1.10
C VAL A 549 1.21 14.50 -0.52
N GLN A 550 -0.08 14.37 -0.87
CA GLN A 550 -0.94 13.31 -0.34
C GLN A 550 -1.00 12.07 -1.26
N THR A 551 -1.32 10.90 -0.67
CA THR A 551 -1.34 9.58 -1.33
C THR A 551 -2.71 8.90 -1.30
N GLY A 552 -2.89 7.94 -2.22
CA GLY A 552 -4.13 7.16 -2.41
C GLY A 552 -5.21 7.86 -3.24
N PHE A 553 -4.88 8.99 -3.86
CA PHE A 553 -5.80 10.11 -4.01
C PHE A 553 -7.04 9.88 -4.91
N GLY A 554 -8.20 10.31 -4.42
CA GLY A 554 -9.53 10.07 -4.99
C GLY A 554 -9.68 10.50 -6.45
N TRP A 555 -9.41 11.77 -6.80
CA TRP A 555 -9.48 12.18 -8.21
C TRP A 555 -8.48 11.42 -9.09
N THR A 556 -7.37 10.95 -8.54
CA THR A 556 -6.30 10.32 -9.35
C THR A 556 -6.75 8.93 -9.73
N ASN A 557 -7.26 8.17 -8.76
CA ASN A 557 -7.89 6.88 -9.01
C ASN A 557 -9.06 7.02 -10.01
N GLY A 558 -9.88 8.07 -9.83
CA GLY A 558 -11.01 8.39 -10.70
C GLY A 558 -10.62 8.68 -12.16
N VAL A 559 -9.67 9.59 -12.37
CA VAL A 559 -9.12 9.94 -13.69
C VAL A 559 -8.50 8.72 -14.37
N ILE A 560 -7.71 7.93 -13.65
CA ILE A 560 -7.06 6.75 -14.24
C ILE A 560 -8.10 5.68 -14.62
N LEU A 561 -9.13 5.45 -13.80
CA LEU A 561 -10.21 4.52 -14.12
C LEU A 561 -11.03 4.98 -15.34
N ASP A 562 -11.43 6.25 -15.43
CA ASP A 562 -12.16 6.81 -16.59
C ASP A 562 -11.32 6.77 -17.88
N LEU A 563 -10.00 7.02 -17.80
CA LEU A 563 -9.10 6.88 -18.95
C LEU A 563 -8.85 5.41 -19.34
N LEU A 564 -8.83 4.47 -18.39
CA LEU A 564 -8.70 3.04 -18.68
C LEU A 564 -9.95 2.45 -19.34
N ASP A 565 -11.17 2.94 -19.02
CA ASP A 565 -12.39 2.55 -19.75
C ASP A 565 -12.35 2.96 -21.23
N LYS A 566 -11.75 4.13 -21.52
CA LYS A 566 -11.73 4.75 -22.85
C LYS A 566 -10.54 4.36 -23.73
N TYR A 567 -9.40 4.05 -23.10
CA TYR A 567 -8.11 3.88 -23.80
C TYR A 567 -7.30 2.65 -23.32
N GLY A 568 -7.81 1.87 -22.36
CA GLY A 568 -7.10 0.69 -21.84
C GLY A 568 -6.87 -0.41 -22.87
N ASP A 569 -7.66 -0.46 -23.95
CA ASP A 569 -7.48 -1.34 -25.10
C ASP A 569 -6.42 -0.84 -26.10
N LYS A 570 -6.08 0.47 -26.08
CA LYS A 570 -5.02 1.07 -26.90
C LYS A 570 -3.62 0.91 -26.29
N MET A 571 -3.52 0.29 -25.12
CA MET A 571 -2.28 0.16 -24.37
C MET A 571 -1.93 -1.29 -24.09
N ALA A 572 -0.73 -1.71 -24.51
CA ALA A 572 -0.01 -2.76 -23.82
C ALA A 572 0.80 -2.13 -22.68
N SER A 573 0.78 -2.74 -21.51
CA SER A 573 1.60 -2.28 -20.39
C SER A 573 3.08 -2.39 -20.74
N SER A 574 3.80 -1.26 -20.71
CA SER A 574 5.27 -1.26 -20.74
C SER A 574 5.84 -1.66 -19.37
N ALA A 575 5.29 -2.72 -18.78
CA ALA A 575 5.65 -3.30 -17.50
C ALA A 575 7.00 -4.02 -17.60
N GLY A 576 8.06 -3.21 -17.70
CA GLY A 576 9.42 -3.69 -17.79
C GLY A 576 9.84 -4.02 -19.21
N SER A 577 10.36 -3.00 -19.91
CA SER A 577 11.70 -3.17 -20.48
C SER A 577 12.73 -3.32 -19.34
N PHE A 578 12.61 -4.39 -18.56
CA PHE A 578 13.82 -5.13 -18.17
C PHE A 578 14.61 -5.33 -19.47
N ASN A 579 15.94 -5.30 -19.40
CA ASN A 579 16.75 -5.71 -20.55
C ASN A 579 16.35 -7.14 -20.93
N SER A 580 15.48 -7.27 -21.94
CA SER A 580 15.07 -8.56 -22.50
C SER A 580 16.26 -9.22 -23.20
N SER A 581 17.22 -8.42 -23.65
CA SER A 581 18.58 -8.86 -24.02
C SER A 581 19.37 -9.53 -22.90
N LEU A 582 18.96 -9.43 -21.64
CA LEU A 582 19.58 -10.13 -20.50
C LEU A 582 18.60 -11.07 -19.82
N PHE A 583 17.47 -10.59 -19.29
CA PHE A 583 16.52 -11.50 -18.61
C PHE A 583 15.70 -12.34 -19.59
N SER A 584 15.43 -11.89 -20.82
CA SER A 584 14.85 -12.78 -21.84
C SER A 584 15.93 -13.57 -22.59
N VAL A 585 17.21 -13.19 -22.61
CA VAL A 585 18.29 -14.10 -23.04
C VAL A 585 18.57 -15.18 -21.98
N TYR A 586 18.37 -14.88 -20.71
CA TYR A 586 18.45 -15.84 -19.61
C TYR A 586 17.20 -16.72 -19.53
N LEU A 587 15.99 -16.14 -19.62
CA LEU A 587 14.72 -16.87 -19.53
C LEU A 587 14.31 -17.53 -20.86
N LEU A 588 14.56 -16.95 -22.04
CA LEU A 588 14.55 -17.73 -23.30
C LEU A 588 15.80 -18.60 -23.41
N GLY A 589 16.88 -18.35 -22.67
CA GLY A 589 17.96 -19.33 -22.52
C GLY A 589 17.42 -20.61 -21.90
N VAL A 590 16.91 -20.49 -20.67
CA VAL A 590 16.32 -21.58 -19.87
C VAL A 590 15.04 -22.18 -20.49
N LEU A 591 14.20 -21.40 -21.18
CA LEU A 591 13.00 -21.91 -21.86
C LEU A 591 13.24 -22.39 -23.30
N SER A 592 14.24 -21.89 -24.04
CA SER A 592 14.62 -22.47 -25.33
C SER A 592 15.46 -23.74 -25.18
N MET A 593 16.13 -23.93 -24.03
CA MET A 593 16.65 -25.23 -23.59
C MET A 593 15.57 -26.32 -23.52
N SER A 594 14.29 -25.96 -23.35
CA SER A 594 13.19 -26.93 -23.41
C SER A 594 12.79 -27.36 -24.83
N PHE A 595 13.27 -26.68 -25.89
CA PHE A 595 12.86 -26.95 -27.29
C PHE A 595 13.98 -26.99 -28.33
N ARG A 596 15.24 -26.78 -27.95
CA ARG A 596 16.42 -27.18 -28.74
C ARG A 596 17.31 -28.06 -27.87
N ARG A 597 17.96 -29.05 -28.50
CA ARG A 597 18.95 -29.89 -27.81
C ARG A 597 19.98 -28.98 -27.13
N PRO A 598 20.22 -29.09 -25.82
CA PRO A 598 21.33 -28.39 -25.20
C PRO A 598 22.61 -28.90 -25.85
N THR A 599 23.35 -27.99 -26.45
CA THR A 599 24.72 -28.21 -26.94
C THR A 599 25.45 -26.92 -26.66
N MET A 600 26.54 -26.98 -25.90
CA MET A 600 27.36 -25.85 -25.45
C MET A 600 26.75 -25.04 -24.27
N ILE A 601 26.79 -25.61 -23.06
CA ILE A 601 27.11 -24.80 -21.86
C ILE A 601 28.56 -25.13 -21.51
N ASP A 602 29.45 -24.14 -21.40
CA ASP A 602 30.81 -24.38 -20.93
C ASP A 602 30.90 -24.31 -19.39
N PHE A 603 31.93 -24.96 -18.84
CA PHE A 603 32.22 -25.01 -17.40
C PHE A 603 32.24 -23.62 -16.76
N TRP A 604 32.82 -22.63 -17.45
CA TRP A 604 32.95 -21.26 -16.96
C TRP A 604 31.61 -20.55 -16.87
N THR A 605 30.67 -20.80 -17.79
CA THR A 605 29.30 -20.29 -17.74
C THR A 605 28.57 -20.79 -16.50
N LEU A 606 28.65 -22.10 -16.20
CA LEU A 606 28.06 -22.66 -14.98
C LEU A 606 28.71 -22.07 -13.72
N LEU A 607 30.03 -21.93 -13.70
CA LEU A 607 30.73 -21.33 -12.56
C LEU A 607 30.34 -19.87 -12.34
N ILE A 608 30.20 -19.07 -13.41
CA ILE A 608 29.72 -17.68 -13.36
C ILE A 608 28.28 -17.62 -12.81
N ILE A 609 27.41 -18.53 -13.23
CA ILE A 609 26.03 -18.63 -12.73
C ILE A 609 26.01 -18.89 -11.22
N ILE A 610 26.75 -19.90 -10.75
CA ILE A 610 26.83 -20.25 -9.31
C ILE A 610 27.36 -19.07 -8.49
N TRP A 611 28.43 -18.40 -8.96
CA TRP A 611 28.95 -17.21 -8.28
C TRP A 611 27.97 -16.03 -8.31
N SER A 612 27.14 -15.90 -9.36
CA SER A 612 26.12 -14.84 -9.45
C SER A 612 24.99 -15.05 -8.43
N VAL A 613 24.53 -16.30 -8.26
CA VAL A 613 23.58 -16.69 -7.20
C VAL A 613 24.18 -16.42 -5.82
N PHE A 614 25.39 -16.93 -5.55
CA PHE A 614 26.08 -16.69 -4.27
C PHE A 614 26.22 -15.20 -3.94
N LEU A 615 26.62 -14.36 -4.92
CA LEU A 615 26.78 -12.92 -4.71
C LEU A 615 25.45 -12.22 -4.41
N TRP A 616 24.33 -12.71 -4.97
CA TRP A 616 23.00 -12.22 -4.66
C TRP A 616 22.59 -12.53 -3.22
N ASP A 617 22.70 -13.77 -2.77
CA ASP A 617 22.32 -14.16 -1.40
C ASP A 617 23.25 -13.55 -0.34
N PHE A 618 24.54 -13.44 -0.66
CA PHE A 618 25.50 -12.75 0.17
C PHE A 618 25.18 -11.24 0.26
N TYR A 619 24.77 -10.60 -0.85
CA TYR A 619 24.30 -9.22 -0.84
C TYR A 619 23.06 -9.04 0.05
N LEU A 620 22.05 -9.90 -0.09
CA LEU A 620 20.85 -9.88 0.76
C LEU A 620 21.22 -10.04 2.24
N SER A 621 22.07 -11.00 2.57
CA SER A 621 22.52 -11.25 3.95
C SER A 621 23.31 -10.07 4.53
N VAL A 622 24.13 -9.40 3.71
CA VAL A 622 24.83 -8.15 4.09
C VAL A 622 23.86 -7.01 4.38
N ARG A 623 22.72 -6.91 3.68
CA ARG A 623 21.68 -5.92 4.00
C ARG A 623 21.07 -6.16 5.37
N GLN A 624 20.65 -7.40 5.66
CA GLN A 624 20.09 -7.79 6.95
C GLN A 624 21.08 -7.50 8.10
N TYR A 625 22.36 -7.83 7.91
CA TYR A 625 23.39 -7.51 8.89
C TYR A 625 23.54 -6.00 9.13
N ARG A 626 23.43 -5.15 8.10
CA ARG A 626 23.46 -3.68 8.28
C ARG A 626 22.30 -3.21 9.14
N VAL A 627 21.09 -3.75 8.96
CA VAL A 627 19.93 -3.43 9.81
C VAL A 627 20.21 -3.82 11.27
N HIS A 628 20.62 -5.07 11.53
CA HIS A 628 20.93 -5.54 12.89
C HIS A 628 22.10 -4.78 13.56
N ARG A 629 23.10 -4.37 12.76
CA ARG A 629 24.26 -3.61 13.26
C ARG A 629 23.90 -2.17 13.61
N ASN A 630 23.13 -1.50 12.73
CA ASN A 630 22.85 -0.07 12.83
C ASN A 630 21.72 0.24 13.83
N THR A 631 20.72 -0.64 13.96
CA THR A 631 19.63 -0.51 14.94
C THR A 631 20.13 -0.91 16.33
N VAL A 632 20.96 -0.05 16.93
CA VAL A 632 21.61 -0.30 18.23
C VAL A 632 20.62 -0.28 19.39
N THR A 633 19.68 0.67 19.36
CA THR A 633 18.58 0.82 20.33
C THR A 633 17.27 0.27 19.75
N ARG A 634 16.38 -0.19 20.62
CA ARG A 634 15.06 -0.71 20.26
C ARG A 634 14.21 0.37 19.56
N PRO A 635 13.62 0.06 18.39
CA PRO A 635 12.64 0.95 17.75
C PRO A 635 11.34 1.08 18.55
N LYS A 636 10.71 2.27 18.54
CA LYS A 636 9.45 2.52 19.26
C LYS A 636 8.30 1.60 18.85
N ASN A 637 8.23 1.22 17.58
CA ASN A 637 7.16 0.37 17.03
C ASN A 637 7.24 -1.11 17.45
N VAL A 638 8.26 -1.51 18.21
CA VAL A 638 8.39 -2.86 18.80
C VAL A 638 8.47 -2.83 20.33
N GLU A 639 8.16 -1.69 20.95
CA GLU A 639 8.25 -1.47 22.40
C GLU A 639 7.38 -2.44 23.21
N GLU A 640 6.18 -2.76 22.71
CA GLU A 640 5.25 -3.72 23.34
C GLU A 640 5.68 -5.19 23.15
N ILE A 641 6.58 -5.46 22.20
CA ILE A 641 7.00 -6.83 21.82
C ILE A 641 8.19 -7.29 22.65
N ILE A 642 9.19 -6.43 22.86
CA ILE A 642 10.49 -6.81 23.43
C ILE A 642 11.06 -5.69 24.31
N SER A 643 11.74 -6.03 25.41
CA SER A 643 12.42 -5.03 26.26
C SER A 643 13.75 -4.57 25.65
N GLU A 644 14.32 -3.46 26.14
CA GLU A 644 15.64 -2.98 25.67
C GLU A 644 16.77 -4.00 25.91
N GLU A 645 16.71 -4.70 27.04
CA GLU A 645 17.65 -5.74 27.45
C GLU A 645 17.52 -6.98 26.55
N GLU A 646 16.29 -7.46 26.36
CA GLU A 646 15.99 -8.60 25.47
C GLU A 646 16.36 -8.28 24.02
N PHE A 647 16.06 -7.06 23.55
CA PHE A 647 16.43 -6.59 22.21
C PHE A 647 17.94 -6.58 22.02
N THR A 648 18.68 -6.06 23.00
CA THR A 648 20.15 -6.06 22.97
C THR A 648 20.70 -7.48 22.92
N LYS A 649 20.16 -8.40 23.72
CA LYS A 649 20.57 -9.82 23.73
C LYS A 649 20.28 -10.50 22.38
N ALA A 650 19.07 -10.34 21.84
CA ALA A 650 18.68 -10.89 20.54
C ALA A 650 19.53 -10.32 19.39
N ARG A 651 19.83 -9.02 19.44
CA ARG A 651 20.68 -8.35 18.44
C ARG A 651 22.11 -8.89 18.45
N LEU A 652 22.70 -9.11 19.62
CA LEU A 652 24.04 -9.70 19.75
C LEU A 652 24.07 -11.15 19.23
N TYR A 653 23.07 -11.97 19.57
CA TYR A 653 22.93 -13.33 19.01
C TYR A 653 22.87 -13.33 17.48
N ARG A 654 22.06 -12.45 16.89
CA ARG A 654 21.95 -12.33 15.43
C ARG A 654 23.20 -11.75 14.78
N ILE A 655 23.98 -10.92 15.46
CA ILE A 655 25.28 -10.42 14.94
C ILE A 655 26.32 -11.55 14.92
N ASP A 656 26.43 -12.36 15.98
CA ASP A 656 27.34 -13.51 16.00
C ASP A 656 26.99 -14.53 14.90
N LYS A 657 25.69 -14.82 14.72
CA LYS A 657 25.18 -15.67 13.63
C LYS A 657 25.51 -15.09 12.25
N HIS A 658 25.36 -13.78 12.04
CA HIS A 658 25.74 -13.15 10.76
C HIS A 658 27.23 -13.31 10.47
N HIS A 659 28.11 -13.06 11.45
CA HIS A 659 29.56 -13.22 11.27
C HIS A 659 29.94 -14.66 10.91
N PHE A 660 29.37 -15.64 11.60
CA PHE A 660 29.54 -17.05 11.29
C PHE A 660 29.02 -17.42 9.91
N ASN A 661 27.78 -17.03 9.59
CA ASN A 661 27.15 -17.32 8.30
C ASN A 661 27.93 -16.71 7.13
N PHE A 662 28.48 -15.50 7.25
CA PHE A 662 29.33 -14.91 6.20
C PHE A 662 30.60 -15.70 5.98
N LEU A 663 31.31 -16.08 7.05
CA LEU A 663 32.55 -16.86 6.93
C LEU A 663 32.27 -18.26 6.36
N HIS A 664 31.20 -18.91 6.83
CA HIS A 664 30.79 -20.22 6.35
C HIS A 664 30.33 -20.19 4.90
N ALA A 665 29.54 -19.18 4.48
CA ALA A 665 29.08 -19.05 3.10
C ALA A 665 30.25 -18.80 2.12
N ILE A 666 31.18 -17.91 2.47
CA ILE A 666 32.40 -17.70 1.68
C ILE A 666 33.23 -18.99 1.61
N TYR A 667 33.41 -19.68 2.73
CA TYR A 667 34.12 -20.97 2.74
C TYR A 667 33.43 -22.01 1.87
N ALA A 668 32.11 -22.17 1.97
CA ALA A 668 31.35 -23.14 1.19
C ALA A 668 31.43 -22.85 -0.32
N GLN A 669 31.33 -21.58 -0.72
CA GLN A 669 31.48 -21.18 -2.12
C GLN A 669 32.89 -21.39 -2.65
N LEU A 670 33.92 -21.11 -1.84
CA LEU A 670 35.32 -21.39 -2.19
C LEU A 670 35.61 -22.90 -2.24
N GLN A 671 35.03 -23.69 -1.32
CA GLN A 671 35.13 -25.15 -1.31
C GLN A 671 34.49 -25.72 -2.57
N LEU A 672 33.28 -25.30 -2.92
CA LEU A 672 32.59 -25.71 -4.15
C LEU A 672 33.42 -25.33 -5.39
N THR A 673 33.90 -24.10 -5.46
CA THR A 673 34.75 -23.62 -6.56
C THR A 673 36.04 -24.44 -6.68
N ALA A 674 36.70 -24.77 -5.57
CA ALA A 674 37.88 -25.62 -5.55
C ALA A 674 37.58 -27.06 -5.96
N LEU A 675 36.44 -27.62 -5.51
CA LEU A 675 35.97 -28.95 -5.87
C LEU A 675 35.79 -29.08 -7.39
N LEU A 676 35.20 -28.05 -8.01
CA LEU A 676 35.00 -27.96 -9.46
C LEU A 676 36.33 -27.73 -10.22
N ILE A 677 37.14 -26.73 -9.85
CA ILE A 677 38.38 -26.37 -10.57
C ILE A 677 39.46 -27.45 -10.47
N PHE A 678 39.54 -28.18 -9.34
CA PHE A 678 40.52 -29.26 -9.15
C PHE A 678 39.95 -30.65 -9.46
N GLU A 679 38.81 -30.72 -10.16
CA GLU A 679 38.16 -31.97 -10.61
C GLU A 679 38.01 -33.03 -9.49
N ILE A 680 37.73 -32.59 -8.26
CA ILE A 680 37.75 -33.47 -7.08
C ILE A 680 36.72 -34.60 -7.20
N PHE A 681 35.59 -34.39 -7.90
CA PHE A 681 34.66 -35.47 -8.21
C PHE A 681 35.26 -36.57 -9.11
N VAL A 682 36.11 -36.23 -10.08
CA VAL A 682 36.79 -37.22 -10.94
C VAL A 682 37.77 -38.04 -10.09
N PHE A 683 38.51 -37.38 -9.19
CA PHE A 683 39.38 -38.06 -8.22
C PHE A 683 38.60 -39.01 -7.30
N LEU A 684 37.52 -38.54 -6.68
CA LEU A 684 36.69 -39.35 -5.78
C LEU A 684 35.97 -40.50 -6.51
N TRP A 685 35.55 -40.28 -7.76
CA TRP A 685 34.99 -41.31 -8.63
C TRP A 685 36.02 -42.40 -8.94
N SER A 686 37.22 -42.01 -9.34
CA SER A 686 38.34 -42.93 -9.60
C SER A 686 38.73 -43.73 -8.36
N LEU A 687 38.88 -43.06 -7.21
CA LEU A 687 39.15 -43.69 -5.92
C LEU A 687 38.07 -44.71 -5.52
N SER A 688 36.80 -44.42 -5.79
CA SER A 688 35.68 -45.34 -5.56
C SER A 688 35.78 -46.60 -6.43
N GLY A 689 36.24 -46.46 -7.67
CA GLY A 689 36.56 -47.59 -8.56
C GLY A 689 37.71 -48.45 -8.01
N SER A 690 38.85 -47.82 -7.68
CA SER A 690 40.01 -48.52 -7.10
C SER A 690 39.74 -49.19 -5.75
N LEU A 691 38.76 -48.72 -4.97
CA LEU A 691 38.30 -49.38 -3.75
C LEU A 691 37.45 -50.62 -4.07
N ASN A 692 36.56 -50.52 -5.07
CA ASN A 692 35.68 -51.60 -5.47
C ASN A 692 36.44 -52.76 -6.17
N GLU A 693 37.45 -52.44 -6.98
CA GLU A 693 38.35 -53.45 -7.57
C GLU A 693 39.06 -54.30 -6.50
N LYS A 694 39.50 -53.69 -5.39
CA LYS A 694 40.15 -54.40 -4.27
C LYS A 694 39.23 -55.39 -3.56
N ILE A 695 37.92 -55.22 -3.65
CA ILE A 695 36.90 -56.14 -3.11
C ILE A 695 36.25 -57.00 -4.19
N GLY A 696 36.74 -56.94 -5.44
CA GLY A 696 36.31 -57.81 -6.55
C GLY A 696 34.98 -57.40 -7.21
N ILE A 697 34.56 -56.14 -7.11
CA ILE A 697 33.28 -55.65 -7.67
C ILE A 697 33.58 -54.54 -8.68
N THR A 698 33.00 -54.60 -9.88
CA THR A 698 33.37 -53.70 -11.01
C THR A 698 32.18 -53.05 -11.75
N SER A 699 30.95 -53.15 -11.23
CA SER A 699 29.79 -52.51 -11.85
C SER A 699 29.69 -51.01 -11.56
N GLU A 700 29.17 -50.21 -12.50
CA GLU A 700 28.92 -48.76 -12.31
C GLU A 700 28.04 -48.52 -11.08
N MET A 701 26.98 -49.31 -10.90
CA MET A 701 26.11 -49.21 -9.73
C MET A 701 26.90 -49.34 -8.42
N ALA A 702 27.81 -50.31 -8.31
CA ALA A 702 28.65 -50.42 -7.12
C ALA A 702 29.61 -49.23 -6.96
N GLN A 703 30.20 -48.73 -8.05
CA GLN A 703 31.08 -47.55 -8.01
C GLN A 703 30.31 -46.29 -7.57
N SER A 704 29.08 -46.12 -8.05
CA SER A 704 28.17 -45.05 -7.65
C SER A 704 27.79 -45.11 -6.17
N LEU A 705 27.50 -46.29 -5.63
CA LEU A 705 27.18 -46.45 -4.21
C LEU A 705 28.39 -46.21 -3.30
N THR A 706 29.58 -46.66 -3.70
CA THR A 706 30.84 -46.35 -3.01
C THR A 706 31.16 -44.85 -3.08
N PHE A 707 30.94 -44.21 -4.23
CA PHE A 707 31.12 -42.77 -4.41
C PHE A 707 30.19 -41.96 -3.49
N VAL A 708 28.88 -42.24 -3.49
CA VAL A 708 27.90 -41.57 -2.60
C VAL A 708 28.25 -41.78 -1.13
N SER A 709 28.72 -42.96 -0.76
CA SER A 709 29.16 -43.24 0.61
C SER A 709 30.40 -42.41 0.99
N LEU A 710 31.39 -42.34 0.09
CA LEU A 710 32.64 -41.64 0.30
C LEU A 710 32.45 -40.11 0.35
N THR A 711 31.67 -39.53 -0.56
CA THR A 711 31.35 -38.09 -0.55
C THR A 711 30.59 -37.72 0.71
N THR A 712 29.54 -38.47 1.08
CA THR A 712 28.76 -38.25 2.32
C THR A 712 29.64 -38.25 3.57
N LEU A 713 30.63 -39.16 3.65
CA LEU A 713 31.56 -39.22 4.78
C LEU A 713 32.53 -38.02 4.78
N ILE A 714 33.07 -37.64 3.62
CA ILE A 714 33.98 -36.48 3.49
C ILE A 714 33.23 -35.19 3.83
N GLU A 715 32.04 -34.96 3.28
CA GLU A 715 31.19 -33.80 3.58
C GLU A 715 30.80 -33.75 5.05
N THR A 716 30.47 -34.89 5.65
CA THR A 716 30.21 -34.98 7.10
C THR A 716 31.43 -34.51 7.89
N LEU A 717 32.64 -34.96 7.54
CA LEU A 717 33.88 -34.57 8.23
C LEU A 717 34.25 -33.10 8.01
N LEU A 718 34.15 -32.57 6.78
CA LEU A 718 34.41 -31.17 6.46
C LEU A 718 33.40 -30.22 7.12
N GLY A 719 32.15 -30.66 7.29
CA GLY A 719 31.11 -29.90 7.98
C GLY A 719 31.20 -29.93 9.52
N LEU A 720 31.96 -30.85 10.12
CA LEU A 720 32.04 -30.99 11.59
C LEU A 720 32.60 -29.74 12.30
N PRO A 721 33.71 -29.10 11.87
CA PRO A 721 34.22 -27.90 12.52
C PRO A 721 33.20 -26.76 12.60
N TRP A 722 32.45 -26.54 11.51
CA TRP A 722 31.41 -25.52 11.43
C TRP A 722 30.24 -25.82 12.37
N GLN A 723 29.74 -27.06 12.37
CA GLN A 723 28.67 -27.48 13.28
C GLN A 723 29.11 -27.45 14.76
N ILE A 724 30.36 -27.81 15.05
CA ILE A 724 30.91 -27.72 16.41
C ILE A 724 31.03 -26.27 16.86
N TYR A 725 31.50 -25.36 15.99
CA TYR A 725 31.57 -23.94 16.32
C TYR A 725 30.17 -23.35 16.56
N ASP A 726 29.21 -23.66 15.69
CA ASP A 726 27.84 -23.16 15.84
C ASP A 726 27.21 -23.62 17.17
N ASN A 727 27.25 -24.92 17.47
CA ASN A 727 26.63 -25.47 18.68
C ASN A 727 27.42 -25.15 19.97
N PHE A 728 28.74 -25.33 19.99
CA PHE A 728 29.55 -25.24 21.21
C PHE A 728 30.25 -23.89 21.43
N VAL A 729 30.13 -22.95 20.48
CA VAL A 729 30.60 -21.57 20.67
C VAL A 729 29.44 -20.57 20.57
N ILE A 730 28.62 -20.61 19.51
CA ILE A 730 27.55 -19.61 19.32
C ILE A 730 26.32 -19.94 20.18
N GLU A 731 25.71 -21.11 19.99
CA GLU A 731 24.53 -21.53 20.76
C GLU A 731 24.85 -21.66 22.26
N GLU A 732 26.06 -22.11 22.62
CA GLU A 732 26.55 -22.14 24.01
C GLU A 732 26.65 -20.72 24.61
N LYS A 733 27.29 -19.76 23.91
CA LYS A 733 27.44 -18.36 24.36
C LYS A 733 26.09 -17.70 24.65
N HIS A 734 25.04 -18.03 23.90
CA HIS A 734 23.70 -17.47 24.07
C HIS A 734 22.77 -18.32 24.96
N GLY A 735 23.26 -19.46 25.46
CA GLY A 735 22.58 -20.32 26.42
C GLY A 735 21.60 -21.34 25.81
N PHE A 736 21.59 -21.49 24.50
CA PHE A 736 20.70 -22.40 23.76
C PHE A 736 21.17 -23.84 23.74
N ASN A 737 22.48 -24.09 23.60
CA ASN A 737 22.98 -25.47 23.57
C ASN A 737 22.71 -26.19 24.91
N LYS A 738 22.37 -27.48 24.80
CA LYS A 738 22.15 -28.40 25.93
C LYS A 738 22.84 -29.75 25.71
N GLN A 739 23.51 -29.94 24.57
CA GLN A 739 24.17 -31.19 24.20
C GLN A 739 25.60 -31.23 24.73
N THR A 740 26.04 -32.41 25.13
CA THR A 740 27.47 -32.69 25.31
C THR A 740 28.11 -33.05 23.98
N LEU A 741 29.42 -32.80 23.82
CA LEU A 741 30.16 -33.15 22.60
C LEU A 741 30.09 -34.66 22.28
N GLY A 742 30.10 -35.51 23.32
CA GLY A 742 29.94 -36.96 23.17
C GLY A 742 28.55 -37.37 22.65
N PHE A 743 27.48 -36.72 23.12
CA PHE A 743 26.13 -36.91 22.59
C PHE A 743 26.05 -36.44 21.14
N PHE A 744 26.53 -35.23 20.85
CA PHE A 744 26.53 -34.64 19.51
C PHE A 744 27.23 -35.53 18.47
N LEU A 745 28.45 -36.00 18.76
CA LEU A 745 29.22 -36.86 17.84
C LEU A 745 28.55 -38.23 17.65
N LYS A 746 28.03 -38.85 18.72
CA LYS A 746 27.29 -40.12 18.65
C LYS A 746 26.01 -39.97 17.83
N ASP A 747 25.28 -38.87 18.01
CA ASP A 747 24.07 -38.57 17.27
C ASP A 747 24.34 -38.27 15.78
N LYS A 748 25.42 -37.53 15.47
CA LYS A 748 25.86 -37.29 14.09
C LYS A 748 26.24 -38.59 13.39
N ALA A 749 27.05 -39.45 14.01
CA ALA A 749 27.44 -40.75 13.46
C ALA A 749 26.21 -41.65 13.21
N LYS A 750 25.28 -41.70 14.16
CA LYS A 750 24.01 -42.43 14.04
C LYS A 750 23.14 -41.87 12.89
N LYS A 751 23.04 -40.55 12.74
CA LYS A 751 22.33 -39.88 11.64
C LYS A 751 22.94 -40.22 10.28
N THR A 752 24.26 -40.13 10.13
CA THR A 752 24.96 -40.48 8.88
C THR A 752 24.76 -41.96 8.52
N LEU A 753 24.84 -42.87 9.49
CA LEU A 753 24.61 -44.30 9.25
C LEU A 753 23.18 -44.59 8.78
N VAL A 754 22.17 -44.07 9.49
CA VAL A 754 20.75 -44.25 9.12
C VAL A 754 20.44 -43.60 7.77
N GLY A 755 21.02 -42.43 7.48
CA GLY A 755 20.91 -41.76 6.18
C GLY A 755 21.45 -42.61 5.04
N LEU A 756 22.66 -43.16 5.17
CA LEU A 756 23.26 -44.05 4.16
C LEU A 756 22.44 -45.32 3.95
N LEU A 757 21.92 -45.94 5.02
CA LEU A 757 21.05 -47.13 4.92
C LEU A 757 19.74 -46.88 4.15
N ILE A 758 19.27 -45.63 4.10
CA ILE A 758 18.07 -45.24 3.34
C ILE A 758 18.44 -44.82 1.90
N VAL A 759 19.46 -43.97 1.76
CA VAL A 759 19.85 -43.39 0.46
C VAL A 759 20.44 -44.44 -0.48
N LEU A 760 21.31 -45.35 -0.02
CA LEU A 760 22.01 -46.28 -0.91
C LEU A 760 21.04 -47.24 -1.66
N PRO A 761 20.02 -47.86 -1.03
CA PRO A 761 19.01 -48.62 -1.76
C PRO A 761 18.18 -47.79 -2.75
N ILE A 762 17.84 -46.55 -2.40
CA ILE A 762 17.10 -45.63 -3.28
C ILE A 762 17.95 -45.32 -4.51
N THR A 763 19.21 -44.91 -4.33
CA THR A 763 20.15 -44.62 -5.41
C THR A 763 20.35 -45.82 -6.32
N ALA A 764 20.50 -47.04 -5.78
CA ALA A 764 20.63 -48.26 -6.58
C ALA A 764 19.41 -48.49 -7.50
N ILE A 765 18.20 -48.32 -6.96
CA ILE A 765 16.96 -48.46 -7.74
C ILE A 765 16.81 -47.33 -8.77
N VAL A 766 17.17 -46.09 -8.42
CA VAL A 766 17.15 -44.97 -9.38
C VAL A 766 18.11 -45.23 -10.55
N ILE A 767 19.36 -45.64 -10.29
CA ILE A 767 20.33 -46.01 -11.34
C ILE A 767 19.74 -47.10 -12.25
N TYR A 768 19.21 -48.17 -11.66
CA TYR A 768 18.57 -49.25 -12.41
C TYR A 768 17.43 -48.74 -13.31
N ILE A 769 16.56 -47.85 -12.81
CA ILE A 769 15.46 -47.28 -13.60
C ILE A 769 15.99 -46.35 -14.70
N VAL A 770 17.04 -45.56 -14.47
CA VAL A 770 17.65 -44.71 -15.50
C VAL A 770 18.24 -45.55 -16.64
N GLU A 771 18.99 -46.61 -16.31
CA GLU A 771 19.60 -47.53 -17.27
C GLU A 771 18.56 -48.33 -18.09
N HIS A 772 17.46 -48.79 -17.46
CA HIS A 772 16.51 -49.73 -18.06
C HIS A 772 15.17 -49.11 -18.49
N GLY A 773 14.86 -47.88 -18.07
CA GLY A 773 13.56 -47.22 -18.27
C GLY A 773 13.32 -46.64 -19.68
N GLY A 774 14.30 -46.74 -20.58
CA GLY A 774 14.18 -46.24 -21.96
C GLY A 774 13.86 -44.75 -22.03
N ARG A 775 13.14 -44.30 -23.08
CA ARG A 775 12.88 -42.87 -23.31
C ARG A 775 12.15 -42.16 -22.16
N TYR A 776 11.34 -42.88 -21.38
CA TYR A 776 10.51 -42.31 -20.30
C TYR A 776 11.06 -42.58 -18.90
N PHE A 777 12.34 -42.95 -18.77
CA PHE A 777 12.98 -43.30 -17.50
C PHE A 777 12.70 -42.27 -16.39
N PHE A 778 12.75 -40.97 -16.72
CA PHE A 778 12.59 -39.87 -15.77
C PHE A 778 11.20 -39.85 -15.11
N PHE A 779 10.16 -40.28 -15.83
CA PHE A 779 8.80 -40.40 -15.31
C PHE A 779 8.65 -41.61 -14.39
N TYR A 780 9.37 -42.70 -14.67
CA TYR A 780 9.43 -43.86 -13.78
C TYR A 780 10.26 -43.58 -12.51
N VAL A 781 11.37 -42.82 -12.64
CA VAL A 781 12.13 -42.30 -11.49
C VAL A 781 11.25 -41.38 -10.65
N TRP A 782 10.48 -40.47 -11.29
CA TRP A 782 9.53 -39.61 -10.59
C TRP A 782 8.53 -40.45 -9.77
N ILE A 783 7.79 -41.36 -10.40
CA ILE A 783 6.84 -42.25 -9.70
C ILE A 783 7.51 -43.01 -8.53
N PHE A 784 8.70 -43.56 -8.74
CA PHE A 784 9.44 -44.26 -7.69
C PHE A 784 9.78 -43.34 -6.52
N LEU A 785 10.31 -42.15 -6.79
CA LEU A 785 10.68 -41.18 -5.76
C LEU A 785 9.45 -40.60 -5.05
N SER A 786 8.32 -40.39 -5.73
CA SER A 786 7.04 -40.02 -5.10
C SER A 786 6.57 -41.12 -4.15
N VAL A 787 6.60 -42.39 -4.57
CA VAL A 787 6.24 -43.54 -3.71
C VAL A 787 7.16 -43.61 -2.48
N VAL A 788 8.47 -43.42 -2.66
CA VAL A 788 9.45 -43.34 -1.57
C VAL A 788 9.18 -42.16 -0.65
N LEU A 789 8.81 -40.99 -1.18
CA LEU A 789 8.45 -39.80 -0.39
C LEU A 789 7.24 -40.09 0.50
N PHE A 790 6.12 -40.57 -0.06
CA PHE A 790 4.93 -40.91 0.72
C PHE A 790 5.18 -42.04 1.74
N LEU A 791 6.04 -43.00 1.39
CA LEU A 791 6.47 -44.06 2.30
C LEU A 791 7.28 -43.50 3.47
N LEU A 792 8.28 -42.64 3.21
CA LEU A 792 9.10 -42.01 4.24
C LEU A 792 8.28 -41.05 5.12
N MET A 793 7.34 -40.28 4.56
CA MET A 793 6.40 -39.47 5.35
C MET A 793 5.53 -40.31 6.30
N THR A 794 5.33 -41.59 5.99
CA THR A 794 4.58 -42.54 6.84
C THR A 794 5.49 -43.24 7.87
N ILE A 795 6.68 -43.68 7.45
CA ILE A 795 7.63 -44.45 8.28
C ILE A 795 8.40 -43.55 9.25
N TYR A 796 8.83 -42.38 8.81
CA TYR A 796 9.76 -41.52 9.55
C TYR A 796 9.30 -41.24 10.99
N PRO A 797 8.05 -40.82 11.25
CA PRO A 797 7.67 -40.42 12.61
C PRO A 797 7.43 -41.59 13.57
N GLU A 798 7.16 -42.81 13.08
CA GLU A 798 6.91 -43.99 13.93
C GLU A 798 8.19 -44.82 14.16
N PHE A 799 9.10 -44.85 13.19
CA PHE A 799 10.25 -45.78 13.20
C PHE A 799 11.63 -45.11 13.12
N ILE A 800 11.74 -43.89 12.57
CA ILE A 800 13.04 -43.21 12.39
C ILE A 800 13.24 -42.15 13.47
N ALA A 801 12.30 -41.23 13.65
CA ALA A 801 12.39 -40.16 14.65
C ALA A 801 12.60 -40.68 16.09
N PRO A 802 11.94 -41.78 16.54
CA PRO A 802 12.20 -42.35 17.87
C PRO A 802 13.61 -42.95 18.07
N LEU A 803 14.40 -43.14 17.01
CA LEU A 803 15.82 -43.52 17.14
C LEU A 803 16.69 -42.34 17.58
N PHE A 804 16.21 -41.10 17.40
CA PHE A 804 16.93 -39.86 17.67
C PHE A 804 16.44 -39.15 18.93
N ASP A 805 15.14 -39.21 19.21
CA ASP A 805 14.48 -38.44 20.25
C ASP A 805 13.44 -39.26 21.01
N VAL A 806 13.20 -38.91 22.28
CA VAL A 806 12.23 -39.60 23.14
C VAL A 806 10.86 -38.93 22.98
N TYR A 807 9.85 -39.74 22.65
CA TYR A 807 8.46 -39.32 22.47
C TYR A 807 7.57 -39.96 23.54
N THR A 808 6.92 -39.12 24.35
CA THR A 808 6.14 -39.55 25.52
C THR A 808 4.69 -39.07 25.38
N PRO A 809 3.66 -39.91 25.61
CA PRO A 809 2.27 -39.46 25.51
C PRO A 809 2.02 -38.27 26.43
N LEU A 810 1.26 -37.26 25.97
CA LEU A 810 0.89 -36.14 26.83
C LEU A 810 0.03 -36.67 28.00
N PRO A 811 0.38 -36.39 29.26
CA PRO A 811 -0.36 -36.88 30.42
C PRO A 811 -1.77 -36.29 30.50
N GLU A 812 -2.64 -36.99 31.23
CA GLU A 812 -3.98 -36.49 31.56
C GLU A 812 -3.88 -35.17 32.33
N SER A 813 -4.35 -34.10 31.70
CA SER A 813 -4.15 -32.71 32.12
C SER A 813 -5.23 -31.80 31.49
N GLU A 814 -5.36 -30.57 32.00
CA GLU A 814 -6.29 -29.59 31.43
C GLU A 814 -5.92 -29.26 29.97
N LEU A 815 -4.64 -29.02 29.69
CA LEU A 815 -4.11 -28.88 28.34
C LEU A 815 -4.54 -30.02 27.42
N ARG A 816 -4.38 -31.29 27.85
CA ARG A 816 -4.78 -32.44 27.05
C ARG A 816 -6.27 -32.39 26.67
N MET A 817 -7.14 -32.13 27.64
CA MET A 817 -8.59 -32.02 27.40
C MET A 817 -8.93 -30.87 26.43
N LYS A 818 -8.25 -29.72 26.56
CA LYS A 818 -8.42 -28.57 25.64
C LYS A 818 -7.98 -28.90 24.22
N ILE A 819 -6.82 -29.55 24.04
CA ILE A 819 -6.31 -29.97 22.72
C ILE A 819 -7.25 -30.98 22.07
N GLU A 820 -7.68 -32.00 22.81
CA GLU A 820 -8.62 -32.99 22.28
C GLU A 820 -9.99 -32.37 21.93
N LYS A 821 -10.43 -31.35 22.67
CA LYS A 821 -11.63 -30.56 22.33
C LYS A 821 -11.41 -29.79 21.02
N LEU A 822 -10.35 -28.98 20.93
CA LEU A 822 -10.02 -28.20 19.73
C LEU A 822 -9.94 -29.09 18.48
N ALA A 823 -9.31 -30.25 18.59
CA ALA A 823 -9.22 -31.22 17.51
C ALA A 823 -10.60 -31.77 17.08
N ARG A 824 -11.50 -32.06 18.02
CA ARG A 824 -12.89 -32.47 17.70
C ARG A 824 -13.68 -31.36 17.03
N ASP A 825 -13.61 -30.15 17.57
CA ASP A 825 -14.33 -28.97 17.09
C ASP A 825 -13.88 -28.60 15.65
N CYS A 826 -12.58 -28.74 15.35
CA CYS A 826 -12.03 -28.56 14.00
C CYS A 826 -12.14 -29.81 13.09
N HIS A 827 -12.78 -30.90 13.54
CA HIS A 827 -12.87 -32.19 12.82
C HIS A 827 -11.52 -32.85 12.46
N PHE A 828 -10.45 -32.52 13.18
CA PHE A 828 -9.13 -33.09 13.00
C PHE A 828 -9.06 -34.52 13.57
N PRO A 829 -8.67 -35.55 12.78
CA PRO A 829 -8.68 -36.95 13.22
C PRO A 829 -7.45 -37.30 14.07
N LEU A 830 -7.34 -36.67 15.25
CA LEU A 830 -6.28 -36.90 16.23
C LEU A 830 -6.24 -38.37 16.67
N LYS A 831 -5.10 -39.04 16.48
CA LYS A 831 -4.87 -40.42 16.93
C LYS A 831 -3.89 -40.55 18.09
N LYS A 832 -2.84 -39.73 18.10
CA LYS A 832 -1.84 -39.71 19.17
C LYS A 832 -1.39 -38.27 19.42
N LEU A 833 -1.21 -37.93 20.69
CA LEU A 833 -0.74 -36.62 21.17
C LEU A 833 0.50 -36.88 22.05
N TYR A 834 1.64 -36.37 21.61
CA TYR A 834 2.95 -36.66 22.19
C TYR A 834 3.68 -35.38 22.59
N VAL A 835 4.59 -35.51 23.54
CA VAL A 835 5.64 -34.55 23.86
C VAL A 835 6.97 -35.15 23.42
N VAL A 836 7.81 -34.36 22.76
CA VAL A 836 9.19 -34.71 22.43
C VAL A 836 10.16 -34.02 23.41
N HIS A 837 11.15 -34.77 23.90
CA HIS A 837 12.13 -34.28 24.87
C HIS A 837 13.23 -33.48 24.15
N GLY A 838 12.84 -32.33 23.58
CA GLY A 838 13.69 -31.43 22.80
C GLY A 838 14.72 -30.68 23.65
N SER A 839 14.44 -30.47 24.94
CA SER A 839 15.36 -29.84 25.90
C SER A 839 16.74 -30.50 25.99
N LYS A 840 16.83 -31.81 25.68
CA LYS A 840 18.09 -32.56 25.56
C LYS A 840 19.01 -32.03 24.45
N ARG A 841 18.45 -31.31 23.47
CA ARG A 841 19.15 -30.80 22.29
C ARG A 841 19.35 -29.29 22.31
N SER A 842 18.32 -28.53 22.67
CA SER A 842 18.33 -27.06 22.67
C SER A 842 17.22 -26.52 23.56
N ALA A 843 17.36 -25.28 24.02
CA ALA A 843 16.28 -24.54 24.69
C ALA A 843 15.20 -23.98 23.74
N HIS A 844 15.33 -24.15 22.41
CA HIS A 844 14.32 -23.69 21.45
C HIS A 844 12.96 -24.40 21.61
N SER A 845 11.87 -23.63 21.49
CA SER A 845 10.48 -24.11 21.60
C SER A 845 9.82 -24.24 20.22
N ASN A 846 9.06 -25.32 20.01
CA ASN A 846 8.29 -25.56 18.78
C ASN A 846 7.09 -26.51 19.01
N ALA A 847 6.16 -26.57 18.06
CA ALA A 847 5.08 -27.55 17.95
C ALA A 847 4.93 -27.96 16.47
N TYR A 848 4.44 -29.16 16.19
CA TYR A 848 4.15 -29.56 14.81
C TYR A 848 3.12 -30.70 14.72
N MET A 849 2.51 -30.83 13.55
CA MET A 849 1.57 -31.91 13.23
C MET A 849 2.02 -32.74 12.03
N TYR A 850 1.72 -34.04 12.05
CA TYR A 850 2.04 -34.94 10.95
C TYR A 850 1.05 -36.11 10.81
N GLY A 851 1.31 -36.93 9.80
CA GLY A 851 0.56 -38.14 9.48
C GLY A 851 -0.31 -37.97 8.24
N ILE A 852 -0.71 -39.08 7.63
CA ILE A 852 -1.49 -39.11 6.39
C ILE A 852 -2.89 -39.69 6.69
N TRP A 853 -3.89 -39.24 5.92
CA TRP A 853 -5.28 -39.68 6.06
C TRP A 853 -5.83 -39.52 7.49
N LYS A 854 -6.42 -40.58 8.06
CA LYS A 854 -7.05 -40.61 9.39
C LYS A 854 -6.09 -40.92 10.54
N ASN A 855 -4.77 -40.94 10.29
CA ASN A 855 -3.74 -41.24 11.29
C ASN A 855 -2.91 -39.98 11.62
N LYS A 856 -3.59 -38.92 12.05
CA LYS A 856 -2.97 -37.63 12.35
C LYS A 856 -2.49 -37.55 13.79
N ARG A 857 -1.41 -36.79 14.02
CA ARG A 857 -0.78 -36.63 15.33
C ARG A 857 -0.30 -35.21 15.55
N ILE A 858 -0.23 -34.84 16.82
CA ILE A 858 0.34 -33.59 17.32
C ILE A 858 1.57 -33.94 18.17
N VAL A 859 2.66 -33.21 17.97
CA VAL A 859 3.85 -33.24 18.83
C VAL A 859 4.15 -31.85 19.36
N LEU A 860 4.34 -31.76 20.67
CA LEU A 860 4.77 -30.55 21.37
C LEU A 860 6.20 -30.75 21.86
N TYR A 861 7.05 -29.72 21.81
CA TYR A 861 8.33 -29.75 22.51
C TYR A 861 8.09 -29.52 24.00
N ASP A 862 8.82 -30.24 24.85
CA ASP A 862 8.87 -30.01 26.31
C ASP A 862 9.25 -28.56 26.67
N THR A 863 10.16 -27.95 25.90
CA THR A 863 10.54 -26.52 26.00
C THR A 863 9.42 -25.52 25.70
N LEU A 864 8.30 -25.95 25.12
CA LEU A 864 7.11 -25.12 24.92
C LEU A 864 6.18 -25.10 26.15
N LEU A 865 6.26 -26.13 27.00
CA LEU A 865 5.31 -26.40 28.07
C LEU A 865 5.68 -25.72 29.39
N SER A 866 4.68 -25.59 30.28
CA SER A 866 4.87 -25.08 31.64
C SER A 866 5.73 -26.01 32.51
N GLU A 867 6.42 -25.44 33.51
CA GLU A 867 7.29 -26.24 34.40
C GLU A 867 6.51 -27.30 35.20
N GLU A 868 5.26 -27.04 35.57
CA GLU A 868 4.39 -28.00 36.27
C GLU A 868 4.10 -29.24 35.41
N LEU A 869 3.79 -29.04 34.12
CA LEU A 869 3.51 -30.14 33.20
C LEU A 869 4.80 -30.92 32.87
N ASN A 870 5.93 -30.23 32.77
CA ASN A 870 7.25 -30.84 32.62
C ASN A 870 7.69 -31.63 33.87
N ALA A 871 7.28 -31.24 35.08
CA ALA A 871 7.50 -32.05 36.29
C ALA A 871 6.72 -33.38 36.22
N LYS A 872 5.42 -33.32 35.87
CA LYS A 872 4.57 -34.52 35.68
C LYS A 872 5.10 -35.46 34.58
N LEU A 873 5.66 -34.90 33.50
CA LEU A 873 6.31 -35.69 32.44
C LEU A 873 7.56 -36.43 32.93
N LYS A 874 8.35 -35.84 33.85
CA LYS A 874 9.52 -36.51 34.44
C LYS A 874 9.13 -37.68 35.35
N GLU A 875 8.09 -37.50 36.17
CA GLU A 875 7.58 -38.57 37.04
C GLU A 875 7.05 -39.79 36.25
N LEU A 876 6.51 -39.56 35.05
CA LEU A 876 5.92 -40.62 34.21
C LEU A 876 6.90 -41.38 33.32
N THR A 877 8.17 -40.99 33.27
CA THR A 877 9.10 -41.46 32.22
C THR A 877 10.29 -42.27 32.72
N ASP A 878 10.45 -42.44 34.04
CA ASP A 878 11.59 -43.12 34.69
C ASP A 878 12.98 -42.61 34.22
N ILE A 879 13.04 -41.37 33.72
CA ILE A 879 14.30 -40.74 33.27
C ILE A 879 15.01 -40.14 34.49
N HIS A 880 15.74 -41.01 35.19
CA HIS A 880 16.84 -40.59 36.06
C HIS A 880 18.02 -40.11 35.18
N GLU A 881 18.17 -38.80 34.97
CA GLU A 881 19.44 -38.24 34.51
C GLU A 881 20.37 -37.98 35.70
N GLU A 882 21.62 -38.44 35.57
CA GLU A 882 22.68 -38.23 36.55
C GLU A 882 23.11 -36.76 36.61
N ASP A 883 23.15 -36.25 37.84
CA ASP A 883 23.84 -35.08 38.37
C ASP A 883 24.58 -34.14 37.38
N SER A 884 24.01 -32.95 37.18
CA SER A 884 24.79 -31.75 36.85
C SER A 884 24.37 -30.57 37.74
N SER A 885 24.50 -30.76 39.05
CA SER A 885 24.32 -29.71 40.05
C SER A 885 25.37 -28.60 39.92
N LYS A 886 25.06 -27.52 39.17
CA LYS A 886 25.52 -26.12 39.38
C LYS A 886 25.01 -25.13 38.32
N LYS A 887 23.90 -24.47 38.62
CA LYS A 887 23.60 -23.02 38.47
C LYS A 887 22.09 -22.80 38.45
N GLU A 888 21.48 -22.84 39.64
CA GLU A 888 20.15 -22.28 39.87
C GLU A 888 20.27 -20.76 40.06
N GLU A 889 20.46 -20.01 38.97
CA GLU A 889 20.31 -18.56 38.95
C GLU A 889 19.34 -18.17 37.82
N GLU A 890 18.24 -17.53 38.19
CA GLU A 890 17.23 -16.87 37.33
C GLU A 890 16.63 -17.66 36.15
N LYS A 891 15.88 -18.73 36.45
CA LYS A 891 14.83 -19.21 35.54
C LYS A 891 13.64 -18.23 35.50
N LYS A 892 13.64 -17.28 34.57
CA LYS A 892 12.42 -16.51 34.21
C LYS A 892 11.43 -17.43 33.48
N ASN A 893 10.15 -17.37 33.87
CA ASN A 893 9.02 -18.07 33.24
C ASN A 893 9.00 -17.87 31.71
N LEU A 894 9.34 -18.92 30.94
CA LEU A 894 9.41 -18.88 29.47
C LEU A 894 8.55 -19.92 28.75
N GLY A 895 7.99 -20.91 29.46
CA GLY A 895 6.98 -21.82 28.91
C GLY A 895 5.65 -21.12 28.64
N LEU A 896 4.88 -21.63 27.68
CA LEU A 896 3.54 -21.14 27.38
C LEU A 896 2.51 -21.62 28.42
N ALA A 897 1.47 -20.80 28.64
CA ALA A 897 0.28 -21.23 29.36
C ALA A 897 -0.58 -22.14 28.48
N ASP A 898 -1.44 -22.99 29.09
CA ASP A 898 -2.26 -23.95 28.35
C ASP A 898 -3.07 -23.31 27.20
N ASP A 899 -3.70 -22.16 27.43
CA ASP A 899 -4.48 -21.45 26.40
C ASP A 899 -3.61 -20.85 25.27
N GLU A 900 -2.33 -20.58 25.54
CA GLU A 900 -1.37 -20.12 24.54
C GLU A 900 -0.86 -21.29 23.69
N VAL A 901 -0.64 -22.47 24.28
CA VAL A 901 -0.35 -23.71 23.54
C VAL A 901 -1.54 -24.12 22.66
N VAL A 902 -2.77 -23.97 23.16
CA VAL A 902 -4.01 -24.20 22.40
C VAL A 902 -4.12 -23.20 21.23
N ALA A 903 -3.74 -21.93 21.42
CA ALA A 903 -3.71 -20.94 20.34
C ALA A 903 -2.68 -21.23 19.25
N VAL A 904 -1.48 -21.71 19.62
CA VAL A 904 -0.46 -22.20 18.67
C VAL A 904 -0.98 -23.42 17.90
N LEU A 905 -1.65 -24.36 18.58
CA LEU A 905 -2.27 -25.50 17.91
C LEU A 905 -3.47 -25.12 17.03
N GLY A 906 -4.18 -24.03 17.36
CA GLY A 906 -5.17 -23.42 16.47
C GLY A 906 -4.54 -22.95 15.16
N HIS A 907 -3.35 -22.34 15.21
CA HIS A 907 -2.59 -21.93 14.03
C HIS A 907 -2.16 -23.15 13.20
N GLU A 908 -1.53 -24.15 13.84
CA GLU A 908 -1.16 -25.41 13.19
C GLU A 908 -2.36 -26.09 12.51
N LEU A 909 -3.54 -26.08 13.16
CA LEU A 909 -4.77 -26.66 12.62
C LEU A 909 -5.29 -25.87 11.41
N GLY A 910 -4.98 -24.57 11.31
CA GLY A 910 -5.22 -23.77 10.11
C GLY A 910 -4.46 -24.29 8.89
N HIS A 911 -3.20 -24.72 9.05
CA HIS A 911 -2.45 -25.35 7.96
C HIS A 911 -3.06 -26.68 7.49
N TRP A 912 -3.69 -27.42 8.39
CA TRP A 912 -4.44 -28.62 8.03
C TRP A 912 -5.78 -28.27 7.36
N HIS A 913 -6.54 -27.32 7.91
CA HIS A 913 -7.86 -26.92 7.43
C HIS A 913 -7.81 -26.37 5.99
N PHE A 914 -6.81 -25.53 5.68
CA PHE A 914 -6.59 -24.98 4.34
C PHE A 914 -5.71 -25.85 3.43
N PHE A 915 -5.47 -27.12 3.80
CA PHE A 915 -4.71 -28.09 3.01
C PHE A 915 -3.28 -27.67 2.64
N HIS A 916 -2.64 -26.74 3.37
CA HIS A 916 -1.30 -26.22 3.05
C HIS A 916 -0.26 -27.32 2.89
N ASN A 917 -0.29 -28.34 3.76
CA ASN A 917 0.58 -29.50 3.66
C ASN A 917 0.39 -30.29 2.35
N ALA A 918 -0.84 -30.38 1.83
CA ALA A 918 -1.10 -31.03 0.54
C ALA A 918 -0.66 -30.15 -0.64
N ILE A 919 -0.82 -28.83 -0.54
CA ILE A 919 -0.30 -27.86 -1.53
C ILE A 919 1.23 -27.96 -1.59
N ASN A 920 1.92 -27.97 -0.44
CA ASN A 920 3.37 -28.11 -0.38
C ASN A 920 3.85 -29.43 -0.99
N ILE A 921 3.20 -30.56 -0.67
CA ILE A 921 3.50 -31.86 -1.33
C ILE A 921 3.31 -31.77 -2.85
N PHE A 922 2.20 -31.19 -3.33
CA PHE A 922 1.95 -31.04 -4.77
C PHE A 922 3.03 -30.17 -5.45
N MET A 923 3.43 -29.06 -4.81
CA MET A 923 4.51 -28.21 -5.32
C MET A 923 5.86 -28.94 -5.33
N THR A 924 6.18 -29.74 -4.31
CA THR A 924 7.38 -30.60 -4.28
C THR A 924 7.37 -31.63 -5.41
N GLU A 925 6.22 -32.25 -5.70
CA GLU A 925 6.08 -33.21 -6.80
C GLU A 925 6.24 -32.54 -8.18
N VAL A 926 5.69 -31.34 -8.38
CA VAL A 926 5.86 -30.56 -9.62
C VAL A 926 7.33 -30.13 -9.79
N TYR A 927 7.97 -29.68 -8.72
CA TYR A 927 9.40 -29.33 -8.71
C TYR A 927 10.29 -30.54 -9.04
N LEU A 928 10.05 -31.69 -8.40
CA LEU A 928 10.77 -32.94 -8.65
C LEU A 928 10.62 -33.41 -10.11
N LEU A 929 9.40 -33.34 -10.67
CA LEU A 929 9.16 -33.66 -12.07
C LEU A 929 9.88 -32.67 -13.01
N GLY A 930 9.96 -31.39 -12.64
CA GLY A 930 10.73 -30.36 -13.36
C GLY A 930 12.23 -30.70 -13.41
N LEU A 931 12.84 -30.97 -12.25
CA LEU A 931 14.22 -31.43 -12.14
C LEU A 931 14.48 -32.66 -13.01
N LEU A 932 13.67 -33.71 -12.86
CA LEU A 932 13.83 -34.97 -13.59
C LEU A 932 13.63 -34.81 -15.11
N SER A 933 12.76 -33.90 -15.54
CA SER A 933 12.57 -33.57 -16.95
C SER A 933 13.79 -32.85 -17.53
N MET A 934 14.42 -31.94 -16.78
CA MET A 934 15.67 -31.30 -17.19
C MET A 934 16.85 -32.28 -17.21
N PHE A 935 16.93 -33.19 -16.24
CA PHE A 935 17.88 -34.30 -16.27
C PHE A 935 17.70 -35.19 -17.51
N HIS A 936 16.47 -35.51 -17.90
CA HIS A 936 16.21 -36.25 -19.15
C HIS A 936 16.77 -35.55 -20.41
N LEU A 937 16.66 -34.21 -20.48
CA LEU A 937 17.18 -33.43 -21.60
C LEU A 937 18.71 -33.37 -21.63
N CYS A 938 19.36 -33.29 -20.46
CA CYS A 938 20.81 -33.13 -20.32
C CYS A 938 21.60 -34.45 -20.24
N TYR A 939 21.01 -35.54 -19.75
CA TYR A 939 21.69 -36.81 -19.42
C TYR A 939 22.50 -37.41 -20.59
N ASN A 940 22.04 -37.23 -21.83
CA ASN A 940 22.72 -37.77 -23.00
C ASN A 940 23.80 -36.85 -23.60
N ASP A 941 23.95 -35.61 -23.14
CA ASP A 941 24.94 -34.67 -23.67
C ASP A 941 26.35 -35.03 -23.17
N SER A 942 27.28 -35.41 -24.06
CA SER A 942 28.67 -35.70 -23.64
C SER A 942 29.41 -34.43 -23.19
N THR A 943 29.13 -33.29 -23.82
CA THR A 943 29.87 -32.05 -23.58
C THR A 943 29.67 -31.54 -22.14
N LEU A 944 28.50 -31.80 -21.56
CA LEU A 944 28.18 -31.49 -20.17
C LEU A 944 28.99 -32.34 -19.17
N TYR A 945 29.33 -33.59 -19.48
CA TYR A 945 30.16 -34.44 -18.61
C TYR A 945 31.65 -34.14 -18.82
N GLU A 946 32.08 -33.95 -20.07
CA GLU A 946 33.43 -33.51 -20.44
C GLU A 946 33.80 -32.19 -19.74
N ALA A 947 32.86 -31.24 -19.62
CA ALA A 947 33.05 -29.98 -18.90
C ALA A 947 33.41 -30.13 -17.41
N PHE A 948 33.14 -31.30 -16.79
CA PHE A 948 33.50 -31.63 -15.41
C PHE A 948 34.56 -32.75 -15.33
N GLY A 949 35.30 -32.99 -16.42
CA GLY A 949 36.40 -33.96 -16.50
C GLY A 949 35.98 -35.41 -16.82
N PHE A 950 34.69 -35.69 -17.04
CA PHE A 950 34.18 -37.04 -17.31
C PHE A 950 34.16 -37.36 -18.82
N ASN A 951 35.35 -37.43 -19.42
CA ASN A 951 35.54 -37.46 -20.89
C ASN A 951 35.15 -38.76 -21.63
N ALA A 952 34.81 -39.83 -20.91
CA ALA A 952 34.49 -41.14 -21.51
C ALA A 952 33.39 -41.93 -20.78
N LEU A 953 32.86 -41.40 -19.69
CA LEU A 953 31.88 -42.04 -18.82
C LEU A 953 30.76 -41.05 -18.55
N LYS A 954 29.52 -41.53 -18.44
CA LYS A 954 28.36 -40.70 -18.05
C LYS A 954 27.67 -41.27 -16.81
N PRO A 955 28.35 -41.33 -15.65
CA PRO A 955 27.78 -42.05 -14.53
C PRO A 955 26.49 -41.38 -14.05
N THR A 956 25.46 -42.17 -13.78
CA THR A 956 24.11 -41.65 -13.53
C THR A 956 24.08 -40.66 -12.35
N VAL A 957 24.81 -40.97 -11.26
CA VAL A 957 24.91 -40.10 -10.07
C VAL A 957 25.64 -38.78 -10.37
N ILE A 958 26.69 -38.81 -11.19
CA ILE A 958 27.42 -37.60 -11.59
C ILE A 958 26.53 -36.68 -12.42
N GLY A 959 25.73 -37.26 -13.33
CA GLY A 959 24.74 -36.50 -14.09
C GLY A 959 23.69 -35.82 -13.21
N PHE A 960 23.20 -36.51 -12.17
CA PHE A 960 22.28 -35.89 -11.20
C PHE A 960 22.92 -34.71 -10.47
N ILE A 961 24.17 -34.85 -10.01
CA ILE A 961 24.90 -33.75 -9.35
C ILE A 961 25.05 -32.56 -10.30
N ILE A 962 25.54 -32.78 -11.52
CA ILE A 962 25.76 -31.69 -12.48
C ILE A 962 24.45 -30.98 -12.82
N VAL A 963 23.39 -31.72 -13.14
CA VAL A 963 22.12 -31.11 -13.54
C VAL A 963 21.43 -30.45 -12.35
N PHE A 964 21.18 -31.18 -11.26
CA PHE A 964 20.39 -30.66 -10.14
C PHE A 964 21.13 -29.57 -9.37
N GLN A 965 22.46 -29.66 -9.18
CA GLN A 965 23.19 -28.68 -8.37
C GLN A 965 23.70 -27.48 -9.16
N TYR A 966 24.01 -27.63 -10.46
CA TYR A 966 24.68 -26.57 -11.24
C TYR A 966 23.84 -26.03 -12.40
N VAL A 967 23.21 -26.91 -13.19
CA VAL A 967 22.34 -26.45 -14.30
C VAL A 967 21.04 -25.85 -13.76
N MET A 968 20.48 -26.43 -12.69
CA MET A 968 19.19 -26.01 -12.13
C MET A 968 19.29 -24.92 -11.05
N ALA A 969 20.49 -24.51 -10.60
CA ALA A 969 20.65 -23.51 -9.55
C ALA A 969 19.82 -22.21 -9.73
N PRO A 970 19.68 -21.61 -10.94
CA PRO A 970 18.82 -20.42 -11.11
C PRO A 970 17.32 -20.71 -11.04
N TYR A 971 16.92 -21.94 -11.38
CA TYR A 971 15.54 -22.41 -11.23
C TYR A 971 15.23 -22.68 -9.76
N ASP A 972 16.16 -23.27 -9.02
CA ASP A 972 16.01 -23.55 -7.60
C ASP A 972 15.84 -22.26 -6.79
N GLU A 973 16.61 -21.21 -7.08
CA GLU A 973 16.41 -19.88 -6.47
C GLU A 973 15.04 -19.26 -6.77
N LEU A 974 14.58 -19.37 -8.02
CA LEU A 974 13.25 -18.88 -8.40
C LEU A 974 12.13 -19.65 -7.68
N VAL A 975 12.26 -20.98 -7.58
CA VAL A 975 11.29 -21.81 -6.86
C VAL A 975 11.35 -21.54 -5.36
N ALA A 976 12.54 -21.40 -4.77
CA ALA A 976 12.73 -21.05 -3.36
C ALA A 976 12.03 -19.71 -3.03
N PHE A 977 12.24 -18.68 -3.85
CA PHE A 977 11.55 -17.40 -3.70
C PHE A 977 10.01 -17.54 -3.75
N LEU A 978 9.49 -18.27 -4.75
CA LEU A 978 8.04 -18.50 -4.89
C LEU A 978 7.46 -19.29 -3.71
N MET A 979 8.19 -20.28 -3.20
CA MET A 979 7.81 -21.06 -2.02
C MET A 979 7.86 -20.22 -0.74
N THR A 980 8.85 -19.33 -0.56
CA THR A 980 8.87 -18.35 0.54
C THR A 980 7.65 -17.44 0.50
N VAL A 981 7.32 -16.86 -0.65
CA VAL A 981 6.13 -15.99 -0.81
C VAL A 981 4.83 -16.74 -0.53
N MET A 982 4.73 -18.01 -0.95
CA MET A 982 3.58 -18.86 -0.66
C MET A 982 3.49 -19.19 0.84
N SER A 983 4.60 -19.59 1.46
CA SER A 983 4.70 -19.88 2.89
C SER A 983 4.24 -18.70 3.74
N ARG A 984 4.70 -17.48 3.45
CA ARG A 984 4.25 -16.26 4.16
C ARG A 984 2.74 -16.05 4.10
N ARG A 985 2.08 -16.41 2.99
CA ARG A 985 0.61 -16.35 2.87
C ARG A 985 -0.09 -17.43 3.67
N MET A 986 0.46 -18.65 3.67
CA MET A 986 -0.02 -19.78 4.46
C MET A 986 0.04 -19.51 5.97
N GLU A 987 1.06 -18.79 6.42
CA GLU A 987 1.18 -18.33 7.81
C GLU A 987 0.06 -17.35 8.19
N PHE A 988 -0.16 -16.29 7.41
CA PHE A 988 -1.21 -15.32 7.70
C PHE A 988 -2.62 -15.94 7.68
N SER A 989 -2.89 -16.90 6.79
CA SER A 989 -4.20 -17.59 6.79
C SER A 989 -4.36 -18.52 8.00
N ALA A 990 -3.29 -19.17 8.46
CA ALA A 990 -3.29 -19.98 9.68
C ALA A 990 -3.43 -19.13 10.96
N ASP A 991 -2.78 -17.97 11.03
CA ASP A 991 -2.98 -16.96 12.08
C ASP A 991 -4.46 -16.53 12.13
N LYS A 992 -5.03 -16.16 10.98
CA LYS A 992 -6.44 -15.77 10.89
C LYS A 992 -7.40 -16.91 11.28
N PHE A 993 -7.06 -18.16 10.96
CA PHE A 993 -7.84 -19.33 11.39
C PHE A 993 -7.84 -19.47 12.92
N SER A 994 -6.68 -19.42 13.57
CA SER A 994 -6.60 -19.46 15.03
C SER A 994 -7.36 -18.31 15.70
N HIS A 995 -7.24 -17.10 15.14
CA HIS A 995 -8.04 -15.95 15.58
C HIS A 995 -9.56 -16.24 15.45
N SER A 996 -10.02 -16.82 14.33
CA SER A 996 -11.44 -17.16 14.12
C SER A 996 -12.00 -18.22 15.09
N LEU A 997 -11.14 -18.99 15.75
CA LEU A 997 -11.50 -19.92 16.83
C LEU A 997 -11.57 -19.23 18.22
N GLY A 998 -11.43 -17.91 18.26
CA GLY A 998 -11.40 -17.12 19.51
C GLY A 998 -10.04 -17.10 20.21
N HIS A 999 -8.95 -17.45 19.52
CA HIS A 999 -7.61 -17.57 20.11
C HIS A 999 -6.65 -16.42 19.73
N GLY A 1000 -7.11 -15.37 19.02
CA GLY A 1000 -6.26 -14.31 18.48
C GLY A 1000 -5.33 -13.63 19.50
N SER A 1001 -5.90 -13.07 20.57
CA SER A 1001 -5.13 -12.43 21.65
C SER A 1001 -4.15 -13.39 22.37
N ARG A 1002 -4.49 -14.68 22.47
CA ARG A 1002 -3.63 -15.72 23.04
C ARG A 1002 -2.50 -16.10 22.09
N LEU A 1003 -2.76 -16.14 20.78
CA LEU A 1003 -1.75 -16.35 19.75
C LEU A 1003 -0.75 -15.18 19.71
N CYS A 1004 -1.22 -13.92 19.82
CA CYS A 1004 -0.34 -12.76 19.95
C CYS A 1004 0.63 -12.90 21.14
N SER A 1005 0.12 -13.26 22.32
CA SER A 1005 0.95 -13.52 23.51
C SER A 1005 1.94 -14.67 23.30
N ALA A 1006 1.49 -15.77 22.67
CA ALA A 1006 2.34 -16.92 22.36
C ALA A 1006 3.47 -16.57 21.39
N LEU A 1007 3.18 -15.86 20.30
CA LEU A 1007 4.18 -15.42 19.31
C LEU A 1007 5.24 -14.51 19.92
N VAL A 1008 4.85 -13.59 20.82
CA VAL A 1008 5.79 -12.75 21.57
C VAL A 1008 6.69 -13.60 22.48
N LYS A 1009 6.11 -14.55 23.24
CA LYS A 1009 6.87 -15.42 24.14
C LYS A 1009 7.85 -16.35 23.40
N ILE A 1010 7.40 -17.00 22.31
CA ILE A 1010 8.25 -17.83 21.44
C ILE A 1010 9.35 -16.97 20.78
N GLY A 1011 9.01 -15.75 20.36
CA GLY A 1011 9.98 -14.80 19.81
C GLY A 1011 11.09 -14.46 20.81
N LYS A 1012 10.72 -14.20 22.07
CA LYS A 1012 11.67 -13.94 23.16
C LYS A 1012 12.50 -15.18 23.51
N SER A 1013 11.87 -16.35 23.66
CA SER A 1013 12.58 -17.58 24.01
C SER A 1013 13.60 -17.98 22.94
N ASN A 1014 13.29 -17.75 21.66
CA ASN A 1014 14.17 -18.04 20.52
C ASN A 1014 15.08 -16.86 20.10
N LEU A 1015 15.17 -15.77 20.88
CA LEU A 1015 15.94 -14.56 20.56
C LEU A 1015 15.74 -14.06 19.10
N SER A 1016 14.48 -14.03 18.68
CA SER A 1016 14.06 -13.45 17.40
C SER A 1016 14.09 -11.92 17.48
N LEU A 1017 14.80 -11.29 16.55
CA LEU A 1017 14.88 -9.83 16.49
C LEU A 1017 13.73 -9.30 15.62
N PRO A 1018 12.87 -8.39 16.12
CA PRO A 1018 11.67 -7.95 15.39
C PRO A 1018 11.96 -6.80 14.41
N VAL A 1019 13.10 -6.82 13.72
CA VAL A 1019 13.55 -5.74 12.82
C VAL A 1019 14.34 -6.33 11.66
N ASP A 1020 13.78 -6.25 10.45
CA ASP A 1020 14.32 -6.89 9.24
C ASP A 1020 14.55 -5.91 8.09
N ASP A 1021 15.46 -6.25 7.18
CA ASP A 1021 15.53 -5.61 5.86
C ASP A 1021 14.38 -6.13 4.97
N PRO A 1022 13.56 -5.25 4.37
CA PRO A 1022 12.41 -5.68 3.58
C PRO A 1022 12.75 -6.57 2.37
N LEU A 1023 13.93 -6.40 1.77
CA LEU A 1023 14.36 -7.20 0.63
C LEU A 1023 14.86 -8.58 1.09
N TYR A 1024 15.64 -8.63 2.18
CA TYR A 1024 16.06 -9.90 2.78
C TYR A 1024 14.86 -10.76 3.22
N SER A 1025 13.91 -10.17 3.96
CA SER A 1025 12.73 -10.90 4.45
C SER A 1025 11.77 -11.32 3.33
N MET A 1026 11.73 -10.60 2.20
CA MET A 1026 10.95 -11.02 1.03
C MET A 1026 11.48 -12.32 0.41
N PHE A 1027 12.80 -12.54 0.41
CA PHE A 1027 13.44 -13.73 -0.17
C PHE A 1027 13.62 -14.88 0.83
N ASN A 1028 14.01 -14.58 2.08
CA ASN A 1028 14.53 -15.58 3.01
C ASN A 1028 13.58 -15.96 4.16
N HIS A 1029 12.57 -15.14 4.47
CA HIS A 1029 11.70 -15.38 5.62
C HIS A 1029 10.44 -16.16 5.21
N SER A 1030 10.46 -17.49 5.37
CA SER A 1030 9.28 -18.35 5.15
C SER A 1030 8.10 -18.00 6.07
N HIS A 1031 8.39 -17.45 7.25
CA HIS A 1031 7.41 -16.88 8.18
C HIS A 1031 7.45 -15.35 8.12
N PRO A 1032 6.29 -14.64 8.09
CA PRO A 1032 6.26 -13.20 8.26
C PRO A 1032 6.86 -12.80 9.61
N SER A 1033 7.40 -11.58 9.71
CA SER A 1033 8.04 -11.13 10.96
C SER A 1033 7.01 -11.03 12.10
N ILE A 1034 7.46 -11.12 13.36
CA ILE A 1034 6.54 -11.05 14.51
C ILE A 1034 5.69 -9.75 14.49
N PRO A 1035 6.25 -8.55 14.21
CA PRO A 1035 5.44 -7.34 14.03
C PRO A 1035 4.40 -7.45 12.89
N GLU A 1036 4.74 -8.08 11.77
CA GLU A 1036 3.78 -8.30 10.66
C GLU A 1036 2.63 -9.22 11.09
N ARG A 1037 2.92 -10.32 11.80
CA ARG A 1037 1.91 -11.28 12.29
C ARG A 1037 1.00 -10.64 13.35
N LEU A 1038 1.57 -9.93 14.31
CA LEU A 1038 0.80 -9.19 15.32
C LEU A 1038 -0.09 -8.11 14.70
N ALA A 1039 0.43 -7.35 13.72
CA ALA A 1039 -0.35 -6.32 13.02
C ALA A 1039 -1.47 -6.89 12.13
N ALA A 1040 -1.41 -8.18 11.77
CA ALA A 1040 -2.45 -8.92 11.06
C ALA A 1040 -3.45 -9.64 11.99
N LEU A 1041 -3.11 -9.79 13.28
CA LEU A 1041 -3.93 -10.40 14.34
C LEU A 1041 -4.61 -9.37 15.26
N ASP A 1042 -4.39 -8.07 15.05
CA ASP A 1042 -5.05 -6.99 15.79
C ASP A 1042 -6.55 -6.97 15.46
N ASP A 1043 -7.38 -7.34 16.43
CA ASP A 1043 -8.84 -7.44 16.33
C ASP A 1043 -9.47 -6.17 15.71
N LYS A 1044 -8.88 -4.99 15.93
CA LYS A 1044 -9.31 -3.69 15.37
C LYS A 1044 -9.14 -3.54 13.84
N LYS A 1045 -8.56 -4.53 13.16
CA LYS A 1045 -8.42 -4.59 11.70
C LYS A 1045 -9.03 -5.85 11.08
N LEU A 1046 -9.60 -6.72 11.92
CA LEU A 1046 -10.23 -7.99 11.53
C LEU A 1046 -11.76 -7.94 11.61
N GLU A 1047 -12.30 -7.03 12.42
CA GLU A 1047 -13.64 -6.42 12.28
C GLU A 1047 -13.65 -5.35 11.17
#